data_AF-A0A444UMQ0-F1
#
_entry.id   AF-A0A444UMQ0-F1
#
_cell.length_a   1.000
_cell.length_b   1.000
_cell.length_c   1.000
_cell.angle_alpha   90.00
_cell.angle_beta   90.00
_cell.angle_gamma   90.00
#
_symmetry.space_group_name_H-M   'P 1'
#
loop_
_entity.id
_entity.type
_entity.pdbx_description
1 polymer ?
#
loop_
_entity_poly.entity_id
_entity_poly.type
_entity_poly.pdbx_seq_one_letter_code
_entity_poly.pdbx_strand_id
1 'polypeptide(L)'
;MEVNGYQCLGEGDAETAEGKQQRPSKETARSSKAPDGAENAVAAALGGCAPRDRLASNSRTRQRIDSLKKNRPPFPWFGMDIGGTLVKLVYFEPKDITAEEEQEEVENLKSIRKYLTSNVAYGSTGIRDVHLELKDLTLCGRKGNLHFIRFPTQDMPAFIQMSRDKHFSSLQTTLCATGGDPDQCQKKPYNLENPFPLLLVNIGSGVSILAVYSKDNYKRVTGTSFGNMMCKTKRESVCKEDLARATLVTITNNIGSITRMCALNENIDRVVFVGNFLRINTLSVKLLAYAMDYWSKGQLKALFLEHEQVEERVEEIRLRPLGASAKKRLPVTEGIVEVKYKGSWAQICDDGWTPKNSRVICGMFGFPQERKANKNFYKQIKKRAAKTKGKIIGSGDRLFTEKQQNKYRLHSVACTGNEVHLSVCPLQFYKANATRACEGGMPAVISCVPGPQFSLGNSQKKKTKSTFRVRLKGGAKIGEGRVEVLKDNEWGTVCDDRWNLQAASVVCRELGYGTAKDALTGARMGQGMGPIHMNEVQCSGQEKSIWNCQYKNITTNDCRHVEDASVKCNIPYMGYETLIRLRGGRNRLEGRMEVMTGVDGNGIEQWGLICGEGWGIKEAMVACRQLGLGFANSGLQVRIVGGRTTHEGRVEIKKGSKWGIVCSEGWTTKEAMVVCRQLGLGYSLHAITETWYWDGSNVTEMVMSGVKCTGNEMSLSHCQHHGSSINCKNTDTRFAAGIICSETISDLVLNAPLVQQTVYIEDRPLHMLYCAAEENCLSSSAAKANWPYGHRRLLRFSSQIHNIGRADFRPKAGRHSWVWHECHRHYHSMDIFTHYDILTVNGTKVAEGHKASFCLEDTECQEGVSKRYECANFGEQGITAGCWDLYRHDFDCQWIDITDIKPGNYIFQVVLNPNFEVAESDFTNNAMKCNCKYDGDRIWFHNCHICDAFSEEAEKQFEQYPGQNNQIS
;
A
#
# COMPACT_ATOMS: atom_id res chain seq x y z
N MET A 1 39.53 -1.73 28.89
CA MET A 1 39.30 -0.33 29.31
C MET A 1 37.99 -0.29 30.08
N GLU A 2 37.83 0.59 31.06
CA GLU A 2 36.62 0.67 31.89
C GLU A 2 35.38 0.97 31.02
N VAL A 3 34.44 0.03 30.89
CA VAL A 3 33.15 0.26 30.20
C VAL A 3 31.98 -0.53 30.80
N ASN A 4 30.76 -0.02 30.58
CA ASN A 4 29.76 -0.01 31.65
C ASN A 4 28.33 0.51 31.27
N GLY A 5 27.26 0.05 31.99
CA GLY A 5 25.79 0.23 31.77
C GLY A 5 24.91 0.89 32.89
N TYR A 6 23.56 0.74 32.90
CA TYR A 6 22.61 1.55 33.75
C TYR A 6 21.39 0.77 34.34
N GLN A 7 20.59 1.42 35.22
CA GLN A 7 19.33 0.92 35.84
C GLN A 7 18.18 1.98 35.78
N CYS A 8 16.92 1.53 35.74
CA CYS A 8 15.72 2.37 35.89
C CYS A 8 14.77 1.81 36.98
N LEU A 9 13.90 2.67 37.53
CA LEU A 9 12.84 2.33 38.50
C LEU A 9 11.46 2.54 37.85
N GLY A 10 10.40 1.95 38.43
CA GLY A 10 9.02 2.11 37.99
C GLY A 10 8.02 2.06 39.16
N GLU A 11 6.83 2.61 38.92
CA GLU A 11 5.68 2.63 39.84
C GLU A 11 4.57 1.70 39.28
N GLY A 12 3.66 1.21 40.15
CA GLY A 12 2.65 0.20 39.83
C GLY A 12 1.41 0.72 39.05
N ASP A 13 0.38 -0.08 38.76
CA ASP A 13 0.06 -1.49 39.10
C ASP A 13 -0.87 -2.09 37.99
N ALA A 14 -1.54 -3.26 38.03
CA ALA A 14 -1.98 -4.13 39.13
C ALA A 14 -2.25 -5.61 38.72
N GLU A 15 -2.72 -6.37 39.72
CA GLU A 15 -3.65 -7.54 39.78
C GLU A 15 -4.53 -7.89 38.55
N THR A 16 -5.06 -9.12 38.36
CA THR A 16 -4.88 -10.47 38.96
C THR A 16 -5.46 -11.55 38.01
N ALA A 17 -5.12 -12.84 38.21
CA ALA A 17 -6.00 -14.03 38.18
C ALA A 17 -5.26 -15.34 37.81
N GLU A 18 -5.61 -16.46 38.45
CA GLU A 18 -4.98 -17.78 38.26
C GLU A 18 -5.80 -18.76 37.40
N GLY A 19 -5.15 -19.76 36.80
CA GLY A 19 -5.81 -20.83 36.02
C GLY A 19 -5.07 -22.17 36.08
N LYS A 20 -5.67 -23.15 36.77
CA LYS A 20 -5.21 -24.54 36.99
C LYS A 20 -4.96 -25.27 35.63
N GLN A 21 -3.80 -25.87 35.37
CA GLN A 21 -3.21 -27.11 35.94
C GLN A 21 -3.80 -28.41 35.36
N GLN A 22 -3.05 -29.10 34.47
CA GLN A 22 -2.79 -30.57 34.52
C GLN A 22 -1.83 -31.06 33.40
N ARG A 23 -1.05 -32.11 33.70
CA ARG A 23 -0.37 -33.02 32.75
C ARG A 23 -1.11 -34.37 32.81
N PRO A 24 -1.13 -35.20 31.74
CA PRO A 24 -0.09 -36.22 31.48
C PRO A 24 0.14 -36.49 29.97
N SER A 25 0.99 -37.39 29.43
CA SER A 25 2.28 -38.01 29.82
C SER A 25 2.79 -38.90 28.66
N LYS A 26 4.10 -39.13 28.55
CA LYS A 26 4.77 -40.34 27.95
C LYS A 26 4.46 -40.71 26.48
N GLU A 27 5.43 -40.59 25.57
CA GLU A 27 6.40 -41.63 25.15
C GLU A 27 5.84 -42.76 24.26
N THR A 28 6.21 -42.78 22.98
CA THR A 28 7.04 -43.86 22.39
C THR A 28 7.53 -43.52 20.97
N ALA A 29 8.52 -44.27 20.49
CA ALA A 29 9.33 -43.94 19.30
C ALA A 29 8.78 -44.50 17.97
N ARG A 30 9.16 -43.85 16.86
CA ARG A 30 10.14 -44.45 15.91
C ARG A 30 10.65 -43.45 14.87
N SER A 31 11.76 -43.81 14.24
CA SER A 31 12.50 -43.03 13.24
C SER A 31 12.37 -43.64 11.84
N SER A 32 12.34 -42.78 10.80
CA SER A 32 12.61 -43.16 9.41
C SER A 32 13.50 -42.10 8.76
N LYS A 33 14.71 -42.48 8.33
CA LYS A 33 15.68 -41.60 7.64
C LYS A 33 15.28 -41.36 6.17
N ALA A 34 15.62 -40.17 5.67
CA ALA A 34 15.82 -39.84 4.25
C ALA A 34 16.98 -38.80 4.21
N PRO A 35 17.73 -38.64 3.11
CA PRO A 35 19.11 -39.14 3.09
C PRO A 35 20.21 -38.09 3.24
N ASP A 36 21.39 -38.56 3.66
CA ASP A 36 22.59 -37.76 3.83
C ASP A 36 23.20 -37.35 2.46
N GLY A 37 23.62 -36.08 2.31
CA GLY A 37 24.01 -35.55 0.99
C GLY A 37 24.81 -34.24 0.94
N ALA A 38 25.47 -33.81 2.03
CA ALA A 38 26.20 -32.53 2.06
C ALA A 38 27.44 -32.43 2.98
N GLU A 39 27.83 -33.45 3.75
CA GLU A 39 28.87 -33.29 4.78
C GLU A 39 30.34 -33.43 4.29
N ASN A 40 30.59 -33.98 3.10
CA ASN A 40 31.95 -34.24 2.61
C ASN A 40 32.58 -33.04 1.88
N ALA A 41 32.88 -31.96 2.62
CA ALA A 41 33.64 -30.81 2.09
C ALA A 41 34.59 -30.12 3.09
N VAL A 42 34.40 -30.27 4.41
CA VAL A 42 35.11 -29.45 5.42
C VAL A 42 36.28 -30.17 6.12
N ALA A 43 36.37 -31.50 6.00
CA ALA A 43 37.38 -32.32 6.69
C ALA A 43 38.82 -32.20 6.14
N ALA A 44 39.07 -31.40 5.11
CA ALA A 44 40.33 -31.40 4.34
C ALA A 44 41.29 -30.21 4.63
N ALA A 45 40.97 -29.31 5.57
CA ALA A 45 41.69 -28.04 5.76
C ALA A 45 42.50 -27.91 7.06
N LEU A 46 42.62 -28.98 7.86
CA LEU A 46 43.39 -28.98 9.13
C LEU A 46 44.80 -29.55 8.94
N GLY A 47 45.76 -28.73 8.48
CA GLY A 47 47.14 -29.17 8.25
C GLY A 47 48.20 -28.07 8.36
N GLY A 48 48.97 -28.08 9.46
CA GLY A 48 50.17 -27.25 9.67
C GLY A 48 49.93 -25.97 10.49
N CYS A 49 50.61 -25.72 11.62
CA CYS A 49 51.59 -26.53 12.36
C CYS A 49 51.40 -26.41 13.89
N ALA A 50 51.83 -27.45 14.61
CA ALA A 50 51.85 -27.59 16.06
C ALA A 50 53.27 -27.24 16.63
N PRO A 51 53.58 -27.37 17.95
CA PRO A 51 52.78 -27.89 19.07
C PRO A 51 52.77 -27.02 20.36
N ARG A 52 52.15 -27.56 21.42
CA ARG A 52 52.24 -27.07 22.81
C ARG A 52 53.52 -27.59 23.47
N ASP A 53 54.13 -26.78 24.32
CA ASP A 53 55.11 -27.22 25.34
C ASP A 53 54.89 -26.53 26.69
N ARG A 54 55.40 -27.12 27.78
CA ARG A 54 55.16 -26.68 29.16
C ARG A 54 56.33 -25.88 29.77
N LEU A 55 55.98 -24.97 30.69
CA LEU A 55 56.77 -24.52 31.86
C LEU A 55 58.27 -24.20 31.69
N ALA A 56 58.63 -22.91 31.61
CA ALA A 56 59.84 -22.37 32.24
C ALA A 56 59.83 -20.82 32.35
N SER A 57 60.68 -20.31 33.24
CA SER A 57 60.93 -18.92 33.65
C SER A 57 61.34 -17.90 32.57
N ASN A 58 60.88 -16.66 32.73
CA ASN A 58 61.54 -15.34 32.52
C ASN A 58 62.30 -14.98 31.21
N SER A 59 62.41 -13.66 30.99
CA SER A 59 63.33 -12.90 30.10
C SER A 59 63.05 -12.75 28.59
N ARG A 60 62.20 -13.55 27.94
CA ARG A 60 62.03 -13.51 26.46
C ARG A 60 60.95 -12.58 25.88
N THR A 61 60.35 -11.69 26.68
CA THR A 61 59.21 -10.84 26.23
C THR A 61 59.57 -9.91 25.04
N ARG A 62 60.81 -9.42 24.95
CA ARG A 62 61.22 -8.47 23.91
C ARG A 62 61.41 -9.12 22.53
N GLN A 63 61.84 -10.38 22.46
CA GLN A 63 62.02 -11.11 21.18
C GLN A 63 60.69 -11.55 20.54
N ARG A 64 59.62 -11.77 21.32
CA ARG A 64 58.31 -12.19 20.79
C ARG A 64 57.60 -11.11 19.95
N ILE A 65 57.90 -9.83 20.16
CA ILE A 65 57.25 -8.73 19.44
C ILE A 65 57.70 -8.69 17.97
N ASP A 66 58.99 -8.92 17.68
CA ASP A 66 59.47 -8.95 16.31
C ASP A 66 59.10 -10.24 15.54
N SER A 67 58.88 -11.37 16.23
CA SER A 67 58.31 -12.56 15.58
C SER A 67 56.88 -12.34 15.08
N LEU A 68 56.08 -11.50 15.75
CA LEU A 68 54.72 -11.17 15.31
C LEU A 68 54.66 -10.25 14.08
N LYS A 69 55.75 -9.55 13.74
CA LYS A 69 55.80 -8.70 12.53
C LYS A 69 55.85 -9.52 11.24
N LYS A 70 56.45 -10.72 11.27
CA LYS A 70 56.74 -11.56 10.09
C LYS A 70 55.59 -12.41 9.58
N ASN A 71 54.60 -12.75 10.41
CA ASN A 71 53.49 -13.65 10.05
C ASN A 71 52.13 -12.91 10.02
N ARG A 72 52.06 -11.77 9.32
CA ARG A 72 50.80 -11.03 9.12
C ARG A 72 50.29 -11.25 7.69
N PRO A 73 49.00 -11.56 7.48
CA PRO A 73 48.45 -11.65 6.12
C PRO A 73 48.46 -10.27 5.45
N PRO A 74 48.64 -10.20 4.12
CA PRO A 74 48.50 -8.94 3.38
C PRO A 74 47.07 -8.38 3.50
N PHE A 75 46.89 -7.12 3.12
CA PHE A 75 45.55 -6.54 2.98
C PHE A 75 44.84 -7.16 1.75
N PRO A 76 43.50 -7.30 1.78
CA PRO A 76 42.56 -6.75 2.75
C PRO A 76 42.35 -7.65 3.98
N TRP A 77 41.92 -7.07 5.10
CA TRP A 77 41.53 -7.83 6.29
C TRP A 77 40.01 -7.81 6.47
N PHE A 78 39.39 -8.98 6.34
CA PHE A 78 37.97 -9.22 6.50
C PHE A 78 37.67 -10.28 7.57
N GLY A 79 36.53 -10.14 8.24
CA GLY A 79 35.89 -11.21 9.03
C GLY A 79 34.39 -11.24 8.74
N MET A 80 33.79 -12.41 8.61
CA MET A 80 32.40 -12.56 8.18
C MET A 80 31.59 -13.48 9.12
N ASP A 81 30.33 -13.14 9.37
CA ASP A 81 29.37 -13.96 10.14
C ASP A 81 28.17 -14.22 9.24
N ILE A 82 27.93 -15.49 8.87
CA ILE A 82 26.81 -15.93 8.03
C ILE A 82 25.67 -16.39 8.95
N GLY A 83 24.86 -15.45 9.44
CA GLY A 83 23.65 -15.77 10.20
C GLY A 83 22.51 -16.27 9.30
N GLY A 84 21.52 -16.96 9.85
CA GLY A 84 20.37 -17.50 9.09
C GLY A 84 19.36 -16.46 8.57
N THR A 85 19.68 -15.17 8.55
CA THR A 85 18.81 -14.09 8.04
C THR A 85 19.62 -12.87 7.61
N LEU A 86 20.70 -12.55 8.32
CA LEU A 86 21.65 -11.49 7.98
C LEU A 86 23.08 -12.04 8.01
N VAL A 87 23.82 -11.79 6.93
CA VAL A 87 25.28 -11.86 6.89
C VAL A 87 25.84 -10.52 7.39
N LYS A 88 26.92 -10.56 8.15
CA LYS A 88 27.69 -9.37 8.55
C LYS A 88 29.14 -9.54 8.11
N LEU A 89 29.75 -8.46 7.64
CA LEU A 89 31.11 -8.39 7.13
C LEU A 89 31.81 -7.22 7.83
N VAL A 90 32.90 -7.52 8.53
CA VAL A 90 33.75 -6.55 9.21
C VAL A 90 34.99 -6.33 8.33
N TYR A 91 35.37 -5.07 8.10
CA TYR A 91 36.50 -4.69 7.26
C TYR A 91 37.42 -3.71 8.00
N PHE A 92 38.72 -4.01 8.05
CA PHE A 92 39.72 -3.07 8.56
C PHE A 92 40.33 -2.25 7.42
N GLU A 93 40.08 -0.94 7.46
CA GLU A 93 40.65 0.05 6.55
C GLU A 93 41.94 0.64 7.17
N PRO A 94 43.14 0.26 6.71
CA PRO A 94 44.38 0.88 7.16
C PRO A 94 44.45 2.37 6.78
N LYS A 95 45.04 3.17 7.65
CA LYS A 95 45.31 4.62 7.47
C LYS A 95 46.80 4.95 7.52
N ASP A 96 47.66 3.93 7.65
CA ASP A 96 49.11 4.02 7.84
C ASP A 96 49.90 3.37 6.70
N ILE A 97 49.32 3.32 5.49
CA ILE A 97 49.98 2.84 4.27
C ILE A 97 51.08 3.83 3.85
N THR A 98 52.27 3.31 3.52
CA THR A 98 53.33 4.13 2.93
C THR A 98 53.16 4.24 1.41
N ALA A 99 53.76 5.25 0.77
CA ALA A 99 53.74 5.38 -0.68
C ALA A 99 54.41 4.18 -1.41
N GLU A 100 55.31 3.47 -0.72
CA GLU A 100 55.96 2.25 -1.21
C GLU A 100 54.97 1.08 -1.18
N GLU A 101 54.27 0.87 -0.05
CA GLU A 101 53.17 -0.11 0.04
C GLU A 101 52.08 0.19 -1.01
N GLU A 102 51.67 1.45 -1.17
CA GLU A 102 50.69 1.86 -2.18
C GLU A 102 51.20 1.65 -3.63
N GLN A 103 52.51 1.55 -3.88
CA GLN A 103 53.04 1.13 -5.19
C GLN A 103 53.01 -0.39 -5.39
N GLU A 104 53.24 -1.18 -4.35
CA GLU A 104 53.15 -2.66 -4.42
C GLU A 104 51.69 -3.18 -4.45
N GLU A 105 50.72 -2.38 -4.00
CA GLU A 105 49.31 -2.77 -3.99
C GLU A 105 48.69 -2.91 -5.40
N VAL A 106 48.21 -4.12 -5.68
CA VAL A 106 47.47 -4.48 -6.91
C VAL A 106 46.23 -3.60 -7.09
N GLU A 107 45.95 -3.15 -8.32
CA GLU A 107 44.87 -2.20 -8.64
C GLU A 107 43.46 -2.67 -8.18
N ASN A 108 43.21 -3.99 -8.19
CA ASN A 108 41.98 -4.57 -7.62
C ASN A 108 41.80 -4.24 -6.12
N LEU A 109 42.88 -4.19 -5.34
CA LEU A 109 42.84 -3.84 -3.92
C LEU A 109 42.48 -2.37 -3.72
N LYS A 110 43.10 -1.48 -4.51
CA LYS A 110 42.80 -0.04 -4.53
C LYS A 110 41.34 0.22 -4.90
N SER A 111 40.87 -0.47 -5.94
CA SER A 111 39.47 -0.44 -6.40
C SER A 111 38.50 -0.93 -5.31
N ILE A 112 38.79 -2.04 -4.63
CA ILE A 112 37.94 -2.59 -3.55
C ILE A 112 37.98 -1.74 -2.28
N ARG A 113 39.15 -1.24 -1.85
CA ARG A 113 39.25 -0.27 -0.73
C ARG A 113 38.38 0.94 -1.02
N LYS A 114 38.54 1.56 -2.20
CA LYS A 114 37.77 2.72 -2.64
C LYS A 114 36.27 2.42 -2.68
N TYR A 115 35.86 1.27 -3.23
CA TYR A 115 34.47 0.83 -3.29
C TYR A 115 33.84 0.66 -1.89
N LEU A 116 34.58 0.09 -0.94
CA LEU A 116 34.10 -0.10 0.43
C LEU A 116 34.02 1.23 1.20
N THR A 117 34.97 2.14 1.02
CA THR A 117 35.07 3.38 1.80
C THR A 117 34.25 4.53 1.23
N SER A 118 34.07 4.62 -0.09
CA SER A 118 33.24 5.66 -0.73
C SER A 118 31.74 5.42 -0.57
N ASN A 119 31.32 4.16 -0.46
CA ASN A 119 29.92 3.77 -0.54
C ASN A 119 29.36 3.37 0.83
N VAL A 120 28.09 3.68 1.08
CA VAL A 120 27.34 3.33 2.30
C VAL A 120 26.32 2.21 2.04
N ALA A 121 25.97 1.98 0.77
CA ALA A 121 25.19 0.83 0.31
C ALA A 121 25.94 0.08 -0.81
N TYR A 122 25.70 -1.23 -0.92
CA TYR A 122 26.36 -2.13 -1.87
C TYR A 122 25.32 -3.05 -2.51
N GLY A 123 25.20 -3.02 -3.85
CA GLY A 123 24.15 -3.73 -4.57
C GLY A 123 22.76 -3.23 -4.20
N SER A 124 21.79 -4.15 -4.15
CA SER A 124 20.37 -3.87 -3.81
C SER A 124 20.10 -3.76 -2.31
N THR A 125 20.83 -4.50 -1.47
CA THR A 125 20.47 -4.73 -0.05
C THR A 125 21.63 -4.64 0.95
N GLY A 126 22.88 -4.53 0.47
CA GLY A 126 24.04 -4.38 1.34
C GLY A 126 24.16 -2.97 1.92
N ILE A 127 24.45 -2.86 3.21
CA ILE A 127 24.54 -1.59 3.94
C ILE A 127 25.77 -1.59 4.85
N ARG A 128 26.56 -0.51 4.82
CA ARG A 128 27.56 -0.20 5.85
C ARG A 128 26.89 0.60 6.96
N ASP A 129 26.82 0.03 8.16
CA ASP A 129 26.32 0.73 9.35
C ASP A 129 27.42 1.69 9.88
N VAL A 130 27.67 2.79 9.17
CA VAL A 130 28.77 3.77 9.42
C VAL A 130 28.79 4.34 10.85
N HIS A 131 27.64 4.33 11.54
CA HIS A 131 27.54 4.76 12.94
C HIS A 131 28.26 3.84 13.93
N LEU A 132 28.69 2.65 13.50
CA LEU A 132 29.43 1.66 14.30
C LEU A 132 30.95 1.68 14.03
N GLU A 133 31.42 2.55 13.13
CA GLU A 133 32.83 2.60 12.70
C GLU A 133 33.78 2.92 13.86
N LEU A 134 34.61 1.96 14.27
CA LEU A 134 35.66 2.18 15.27
C LEU A 134 36.85 2.86 14.59
N LYS A 135 37.29 4.01 15.12
CA LYS A 135 38.33 4.84 14.50
C LYS A 135 39.62 4.83 15.31
N ASP A 136 40.74 5.07 14.63
CA ASP A 136 42.09 5.12 15.22
C ASP A 136 42.49 3.81 15.95
N LEU A 137 41.91 2.68 15.54
CA LEU A 137 42.18 1.37 16.11
C LEU A 137 43.58 0.89 15.72
N THR A 138 44.37 0.45 16.70
CA THR A 138 45.66 -0.21 16.46
C THR A 138 45.47 -1.73 16.51
N LEU A 139 45.38 -2.37 15.34
CA LEU A 139 45.14 -3.81 15.19
C LEU A 139 46.36 -4.49 14.55
N CYS A 140 46.90 -5.54 15.17
CA CYS A 140 48.09 -6.27 14.72
C CYS A 140 49.30 -5.38 14.34
N GLY A 141 49.45 -4.23 15.02
CA GLY A 141 50.50 -3.25 14.76
C GLY A 141 50.32 -2.41 13.49
N ARG A 142 49.09 -2.27 12.98
CA ARG A 142 48.66 -1.28 11.97
C ARG A 142 47.61 -0.36 12.57
N LYS A 143 47.56 0.91 12.13
CA LYS A 143 46.52 1.89 12.50
C LYS A 143 45.48 2.01 11.39
N GLY A 144 44.20 1.96 11.77
CA GLY A 144 43.11 2.03 10.82
C GLY A 144 41.74 2.15 11.47
N ASN A 145 40.70 2.08 10.64
CA ASN A 145 39.30 2.11 11.06
C ASN A 145 38.64 0.73 10.81
N LEU A 146 37.76 0.31 11.71
CA LEU A 146 36.99 -0.92 11.58
C LEU A 146 35.56 -0.61 11.15
N HIS A 147 35.18 -1.05 9.94
CA HIS A 147 33.88 -0.83 9.32
C HIS A 147 32.99 -2.05 9.47
N PHE A 148 31.69 -1.83 9.71
CA PHE A 148 30.68 -2.89 9.84
C PHE A 148 29.67 -2.83 8.69
N ILE A 149 29.56 -3.93 7.94
CA ILE A 149 28.72 -4.09 6.75
C ILE A 149 27.76 -5.27 6.99
N ARG A 150 26.57 -5.23 6.40
CA ARG A 150 25.59 -6.33 6.47
C ARG A 150 24.75 -6.43 5.20
N PHE A 151 24.23 -7.62 4.92
CA PHE A 151 23.23 -7.88 3.88
C PHE A 151 22.36 -9.10 4.26
N PRO A 152 21.14 -9.25 3.71
CA PRO A 152 20.30 -10.42 3.92
C PRO A 152 20.94 -11.71 3.41
N THR A 153 20.81 -12.82 4.14
CA THR A 153 21.44 -14.10 3.77
C THR A 153 20.86 -14.72 2.50
N GLN A 154 19.61 -14.39 2.16
CA GLN A 154 19.00 -14.69 0.87
C GLN A 154 19.78 -14.09 -0.32
N ASP A 155 20.49 -12.97 -0.12
CA ASP A 155 21.24 -12.27 -1.17
C ASP A 155 22.70 -12.74 -1.26
N MET A 156 23.09 -13.78 -0.50
CA MET A 156 24.41 -14.38 -0.55
C MET A 156 24.84 -14.84 -1.97
N PRO A 157 23.96 -15.35 -2.86
CA PRO A 157 24.32 -15.61 -4.25
C PRO A 157 24.77 -14.35 -5.01
N ALA A 158 24.12 -13.21 -4.77
CA ALA A 158 24.49 -11.94 -5.39
C ALA A 158 25.83 -11.40 -4.82
N PHE A 159 26.09 -11.61 -3.53
CA PHE A 159 27.41 -11.31 -2.94
C PHE A 159 28.52 -12.20 -3.53
N ILE A 160 28.26 -13.49 -3.74
CA ILE A 160 29.21 -14.42 -4.37
C ILE A 160 29.50 -13.99 -5.82
N GLN A 161 28.48 -13.59 -6.57
CA GLN A 161 28.67 -13.09 -7.94
C GLN A 161 29.46 -11.78 -7.96
N MET A 162 29.10 -10.79 -7.13
CA MET A 162 29.87 -9.54 -6.97
C MET A 162 31.33 -9.80 -6.59
N SER A 163 31.59 -10.81 -5.76
CA SER A 163 32.93 -11.22 -5.35
C SER A 163 33.76 -11.80 -6.52
N ARG A 164 33.11 -12.50 -7.48
CA ARG A 164 33.73 -12.95 -8.73
C ARG A 164 33.99 -11.77 -9.68
N ASP A 165 32.97 -10.93 -9.90
CA ASP A 165 33.00 -9.78 -10.81
C ASP A 165 34.02 -8.71 -10.38
N LYS A 166 34.37 -8.66 -9.09
CA LYS A 166 35.43 -7.79 -8.53
C LYS A 166 36.71 -8.53 -8.18
N HIS A 167 36.85 -9.79 -8.60
CA HIS A 167 38.06 -10.61 -8.40
C HIS A 167 38.54 -10.69 -6.93
N PHE A 168 37.65 -10.83 -5.94
CA PHE A 168 38.04 -10.99 -4.53
C PHE A 168 38.98 -12.19 -4.33
N SER A 169 38.82 -13.25 -5.13
CA SER A 169 39.71 -14.42 -5.15
C SER A 169 41.16 -14.12 -5.57
N SER A 170 41.43 -12.98 -6.23
CA SER A 170 42.81 -12.54 -6.52
C SER A 170 43.44 -11.74 -5.36
N LEU A 171 42.68 -11.43 -4.31
CA LEU A 171 43.16 -10.68 -3.14
C LEU A 171 43.33 -11.55 -1.90
N GLN A 172 42.45 -12.54 -1.70
CA GLN A 172 42.58 -13.48 -0.60
C GLN A 172 41.97 -14.85 -0.98
N THR A 173 42.75 -15.91 -0.89
CA THR A 173 42.32 -17.28 -1.21
C THR A 173 41.46 -17.92 -0.12
N THR A 174 41.54 -17.42 1.11
CA THR A 174 40.78 -17.90 2.27
C THR A 174 40.25 -16.70 3.06
N LEU A 175 38.95 -16.68 3.36
CA LEU A 175 38.30 -15.58 4.11
C LEU A 175 37.68 -16.15 5.39
N CYS A 176 38.00 -15.54 6.54
CA CYS A 176 37.58 -16.04 7.84
C CYS A 176 36.08 -15.81 8.09
N ALA A 177 35.31 -16.90 8.07
CA ALA A 177 33.89 -16.91 8.42
C ALA A 177 33.65 -17.60 9.78
N THR A 178 32.75 -17.05 10.60
CA THR A 178 32.41 -17.56 11.94
C THR A 178 30.90 -17.61 12.19
N GLY A 179 30.52 -18.21 13.32
CA GLY A 179 29.16 -18.24 13.85
C GLY A 179 29.18 -18.50 15.36
N GLY A 180 29.53 -17.49 16.15
CA GLY A 180 29.67 -17.55 17.60
C GLY A 180 30.27 -16.26 18.21
N ASP A 181 29.82 -15.93 19.42
CA ASP A 181 30.18 -14.78 20.28
C ASP A 181 31.60 -14.89 20.90
N PRO A 182 32.17 -13.89 21.65
CA PRO A 182 31.65 -12.54 22.01
C PRO A 182 32.69 -11.37 21.95
N ASP A 183 32.26 -10.21 22.48
CA ASP A 183 32.96 -9.21 23.35
C ASP A 183 32.95 -7.71 22.94
N GLN A 184 31.89 -7.01 23.41
CA GLN A 184 31.91 -5.68 24.11
C GLN A 184 32.32 -4.39 23.34
N CYS A 185 32.18 -3.12 23.82
CA CYS A 185 31.27 -2.30 24.66
C CYS A 185 31.86 -0.85 24.69
N GLN A 186 31.29 0.30 25.07
CA GLN A 186 29.97 0.89 25.45
C GLN A 186 30.22 2.43 25.72
N LYS A 187 29.24 3.24 26.17
CA LYS A 187 29.36 3.96 27.47
C LYS A 187 28.05 4.59 28.00
N LYS A 188 27.58 4.11 29.17
CA LYS A 188 27.74 4.74 30.53
C LYS A 188 27.02 3.95 31.69
N PRO A 189 27.37 4.10 33.01
CA PRO A 189 28.00 3.01 33.82
C PRO A 189 27.46 2.65 35.25
N TYR A 190 27.84 1.59 36.04
CA TYR A 190 27.82 0.08 36.02
C TYR A 190 28.85 -0.85 35.27
N ASN A 191 29.85 -1.45 35.95
CA ASN A 191 31.08 -2.13 35.42
C ASN A 191 31.02 -3.67 35.15
N LEU A 192 31.89 -4.19 34.25
CA LEU A 192 31.97 -5.60 33.79
C LEU A 192 33.34 -6.32 33.99
N GLU A 193 34.23 -5.83 34.87
CA GLU A 193 35.58 -6.41 35.04
C GLU A 193 35.63 -7.85 35.60
N ASN A 194 34.57 -8.31 36.26
CA ASN A 194 34.36 -9.73 36.58
C ASN A 194 32.86 -10.06 36.39
N PRO A 195 32.43 -10.40 35.15
CA PRO A 195 31.02 -10.46 34.81
C PRO A 195 30.38 -11.81 35.14
N PHE A 196 31.20 -12.86 35.24
CA PHE A 196 30.79 -14.25 35.42
C PHE A 196 30.33 -14.59 36.86
N PRO A 197 29.44 -15.58 37.05
CA PRO A 197 28.68 -16.27 36.01
C PRO A 197 27.62 -15.34 35.39
N LEU A 198 27.35 -15.51 34.09
CA LEU A 198 26.29 -14.77 33.38
C LEU A 198 25.54 -15.67 32.42
N LEU A 199 24.28 -15.34 32.15
CA LEU A 199 23.42 -16.01 31.19
C LEU A 199 23.29 -15.14 29.94
N LEU A 200 23.88 -15.57 28.83
CA LEU A 200 23.88 -14.84 27.55
C LEU A 200 22.77 -15.39 26.65
N VAL A 201 21.85 -14.52 26.23
CA VAL A 201 20.65 -14.87 25.45
C VAL A 201 20.69 -14.14 24.12
N ASN A 202 21.00 -14.89 23.06
CA ASN A 202 21.10 -14.38 21.70
C ASN A 202 19.77 -14.63 20.96
N ILE A 203 19.07 -13.55 20.57
CA ILE A 203 17.75 -13.55 19.94
C ILE A 203 17.90 -13.18 18.44
N GLY A 204 18.16 -14.19 17.62
CA GLY A 204 18.15 -14.11 16.17
C GLY A 204 16.84 -14.61 15.56
N SER A 205 16.91 -15.31 14.43
CA SER A 205 15.79 -16.08 13.85
C SER A 205 15.39 -17.29 14.71
N GLY A 206 16.28 -17.73 15.58
CA GLY A 206 16.00 -18.55 16.76
C GLY A 206 16.75 -18.00 17.97
N VAL A 207 16.40 -18.47 19.17
CA VAL A 207 17.02 -18.06 20.42
C VAL A 207 18.00 -19.13 20.91
N SER A 208 19.19 -18.71 21.36
CA SER A 208 20.13 -19.58 22.10
C SER A 208 20.46 -18.97 23.45
N ILE A 209 20.49 -19.81 24.48
CA ILE A 209 20.77 -19.44 25.87
C ILE A 209 22.05 -20.15 26.31
N LEU A 210 23.07 -19.38 26.69
CA LEU A 210 24.38 -19.84 27.14
C LEU A 210 24.57 -19.49 28.62
N ALA A 211 25.05 -20.42 29.44
CA ALA A 211 25.60 -20.12 30.76
C ALA A 211 27.12 -20.01 30.62
N VAL A 212 27.69 -18.87 31.02
CA VAL A 212 29.09 -18.52 30.82
C VAL A 212 29.75 -18.33 32.18
N TYR A 213 30.72 -19.19 32.50
CA TYR A 213 31.41 -19.23 33.80
C TYR A 213 32.82 -18.62 33.73
N SER A 214 33.45 -18.63 32.56
CA SER A 214 34.64 -17.82 32.24
C SER A 214 34.73 -17.60 30.73
N LYS A 215 35.73 -16.83 30.26
CA LYS A 215 35.93 -16.54 28.82
C LYS A 215 36.04 -17.81 27.97
N ASP A 216 36.72 -18.84 28.49
CA ASP A 216 36.96 -20.11 27.80
C ASP A 216 36.00 -21.24 28.27
N ASN A 217 35.06 -20.95 29.17
CA ASN A 217 34.16 -21.94 29.77
C ASN A 217 32.70 -21.45 29.74
N TYR A 218 31.96 -21.94 28.73
CA TYR A 218 30.52 -21.76 28.60
C TYR A 218 29.84 -23.05 28.15
N LYS A 219 28.54 -23.17 28.46
CA LYS A 219 27.68 -24.26 27.97
C LYS A 219 26.40 -23.67 27.37
N ARG A 220 25.88 -24.29 26.31
CA ARG A 220 24.53 -23.97 25.80
C ARG A 220 23.50 -24.68 26.67
N VAL A 221 22.72 -23.90 27.42
CA VAL A 221 21.68 -24.43 28.34
C VAL A 221 20.47 -24.89 27.54
N THR A 222 19.98 -24.05 26.61
CA THR A 222 18.81 -24.37 25.77
C THR A 222 18.69 -23.38 24.59
N GLY A 223 17.58 -23.46 23.85
CA GLY A 223 17.15 -22.46 22.89
C GLY A 223 15.68 -22.66 22.48
N THR A 224 15.14 -21.76 21.66
CA THR A 224 13.78 -21.90 21.12
C THR A 224 13.64 -21.36 19.70
N SER A 225 12.68 -21.88 18.94
CA SER A 225 12.48 -21.65 17.51
C SER A 225 11.04 -21.20 17.20
N PHE A 226 10.60 -20.09 17.78
CA PHE A 226 9.28 -19.48 17.50
C PHE A 226 9.25 -18.72 16.16
N GLY A 227 9.58 -19.43 15.07
CA GLY A 227 9.61 -18.88 13.71
C GLY A 227 8.30 -19.02 12.92
N ASN A 228 7.32 -19.78 13.43
CA ASN A 228 6.02 -19.95 12.78
C ASN A 228 4.93 -20.29 13.81
N MET A 229 3.79 -19.59 13.75
CA MET A 229 2.63 -19.86 14.61
C MET A 229 1.34 -19.78 13.78
N MET A 230 0.97 -20.90 13.17
CA MET A 230 -0.33 -21.07 12.51
C MET A 230 -1.44 -21.19 13.56
N CYS A 231 -2.40 -20.27 13.56
CA CYS A 231 -3.62 -20.37 14.35
C CYS A 231 -4.84 -20.05 13.49
N LYS A 232 -5.69 -21.04 13.22
CA LYS A 232 -6.95 -20.89 12.48
C LYS A 232 -8.13 -20.77 13.44
N THR A 233 -8.50 -19.55 13.86
CA THR A 233 -9.80 -19.29 14.50
C THR A 233 -10.26 -17.84 14.27
N LYS A 234 -11.59 -17.64 14.13
CA LYS A 234 -12.20 -16.32 13.84
C LYS A 234 -12.05 -15.31 14.99
N ARG A 235 -11.72 -14.05 14.67
CA ARG A 235 -12.11 -12.83 15.42
C ARG A 235 -12.28 -11.68 14.44
N GLU A 236 -13.45 -11.04 14.44
CA GLU A 236 -13.87 -10.03 13.44
C GLU A 236 -13.63 -8.57 13.93
N SER A 237 -12.77 -8.38 14.95
CA SER A 237 -12.67 -7.13 15.73
C SER A 237 -11.24 -6.71 16.14
N VAL A 238 -10.21 -7.20 15.45
CA VAL A 238 -8.79 -6.99 15.85
C VAL A 238 -8.00 -6.35 14.71
N CYS A 239 -7.38 -5.19 14.97
CA CYS A 239 -6.59 -4.49 13.96
C CYS A 239 -5.21 -5.14 13.72
N LYS A 240 -4.55 -4.79 12.61
CA LYS A 240 -3.21 -5.34 12.27
C LYS A 240 -2.16 -4.92 13.29
N GLU A 241 -2.32 -3.74 13.85
CA GLU A 241 -1.53 -3.14 14.92
C GLU A 241 -1.68 -3.95 16.22
N ASP A 242 -2.89 -4.41 16.53
CA ASP A 242 -3.17 -5.24 17.71
C ASP A 242 -2.62 -6.66 17.54
N LEU A 243 -2.76 -7.26 16.35
CA LEU A 243 -2.15 -8.56 16.03
C LEU A 243 -0.62 -8.50 16.11
N ALA A 244 0.00 -7.44 15.56
CA ALA A 244 1.44 -7.23 15.65
C ALA A 244 1.90 -7.03 17.11
N ARG A 245 1.17 -6.21 17.89
CA ARG A 245 1.46 -5.97 19.31
C ARG A 245 1.28 -7.21 20.16
N ALA A 246 0.22 -7.99 19.94
CA ALA A 246 -0.03 -9.25 20.64
C ALA A 246 1.06 -10.29 20.33
N THR A 247 1.46 -10.41 19.06
CA THR A 247 2.56 -11.29 18.63
C THR A 247 3.88 -10.88 19.29
N LEU A 248 4.21 -9.59 19.26
CA LEU A 248 5.41 -9.03 19.87
C LEU A 248 5.48 -9.28 21.39
N VAL A 249 4.39 -9.03 22.10
CA VAL A 249 4.28 -9.30 23.56
C VAL A 249 4.39 -10.80 23.85
N THR A 250 3.75 -11.65 23.04
CA THR A 250 3.73 -13.12 23.25
C THR A 250 5.13 -13.71 23.11
N ILE A 251 5.83 -13.39 22.02
CA ILE A 251 7.20 -13.86 21.77
C ILE A 251 8.13 -13.36 22.89
N THR A 252 8.06 -12.07 23.22
CA THR A 252 8.96 -11.45 24.19
C THR A 252 8.77 -12.01 25.60
N ASN A 253 7.53 -12.10 26.08
CA ASN A 253 7.25 -12.64 27.42
C ASN A 253 7.58 -14.13 27.52
N ASN A 254 7.44 -14.90 26.43
CA ASN A 254 7.84 -16.30 26.40
C ASN A 254 9.37 -16.46 26.50
N ILE A 255 10.14 -15.71 25.70
CA ILE A 255 11.61 -15.68 25.79
C ILE A 255 12.05 -15.27 27.21
N GLY A 256 11.41 -14.26 27.79
CA GLY A 256 11.63 -13.88 29.19
C GLY A 256 11.38 -15.04 30.15
N SER A 257 10.22 -15.68 30.09
CA SER A 257 9.88 -16.81 30.98
C SER A 257 10.88 -17.98 30.91
N ILE A 258 11.27 -18.40 29.69
CA ILE A 258 12.31 -19.42 29.48
C ILE A 258 13.63 -18.97 30.09
N THR A 259 14.02 -17.72 29.86
CA THR A 259 15.27 -17.15 30.37
C THR A 259 15.30 -17.12 31.91
N ARG A 260 14.20 -16.71 32.56
CA ARG A 260 14.06 -16.75 34.03
C ARG A 260 14.29 -18.16 34.58
N MET A 261 13.67 -19.18 33.96
CA MET A 261 13.84 -20.56 34.40
C MET A 261 15.28 -21.06 34.23
N CYS A 262 15.95 -20.68 33.15
CA CYS A 262 17.37 -21.01 32.95
C CYS A 262 18.27 -20.31 33.98
N ALA A 263 18.05 -19.02 34.24
CA ALA A 263 18.83 -18.25 35.21
C ALA A 263 18.70 -18.80 36.64
N LEU A 264 17.48 -19.09 37.08
CA LEU A 264 17.21 -19.66 38.41
C LEU A 264 17.78 -21.09 38.56
N ASN A 265 17.64 -21.95 37.54
CA ASN A 265 18.17 -23.32 37.59
C ASN A 265 19.71 -23.38 37.60
N GLU A 266 20.38 -22.39 37.00
CA GLU A 266 21.85 -22.29 36.94
C GLU A 266 22.44 -21.44 38.09
N ASN A 267 21.61 -20.91 38.99
CA ASN A 267 22.00 -19.95 40.04
C ASN A 267 22.72 -18.70 39.52
N ILE A 268 22.22 -18.10 38.44
CA ILE A 268 22.80 -16.91 37.79
C ILE A 268 21.88 -15.69 38.01
N ASP A 269 22.43 -14.60 38.55
CA ASP A 269 21.73 -13.32 38.80
C ASP A 269 21.69 -12.38 37.59
N ARG A 270 22.62 -12.56 36.65
CA ARG A 270 22.85 -11.65 35.50
C ARG A 270 22.44 -12.28 34.18
N VAL A 271 21.53 -11.60 33.48
CA VAL A 271 21.04 -12.01 32.16
C VAL A 271 21.40 -10.95 31.14
N VAL A 272 22.20 -11.30 30.12
CA VAL A 272 22.57 -10.41 29.01
C VAL A 272 21.77 -10.81 27.78
N PHE A 273 20.89 -9.92 27.31
CA PHE A 273 20.13 -10.10 26.08
C PHE A 273 20.82 -9.38 24.91
N VAL A 274 20.98 -10.09 23.78
CA VAL A 274 21.59 -9.61 22.54
C VAL A 274 20.81 -10.12 21.33
N GLY A 275 21.00 -9.53 20.15
CA GLY A 275 20.53 -10.08 18.88
C GLY A 275 19.49 -9.21 18.19
N ASN A 276 19.51 -9.24 16.85
CA ASN A 276 18.80 -8.29 15.98
C ASN A 276 17.29 -8.13 16.24
N PHE A 277 16.61 -9.08 16.89
CA PHE A 277 15.22 -8.90 17.33
C PHE A 277 15.04 -7.69 18.27
N LEU A 278 16.08 -7.34 19.03
CA LEU A 278 16.09 -6.20 19.95
C LEU A 278 16.46 -4.87 19.25
N ARG A 279 16.96 -4.91 18.01
CA ARG A 279 17.36 -3.72 17.26
C ARG A 279 16.14 -2.82 17.02
N ILE A 280 16.21 -1.56 17.50
CA ILE A 280 15.12 -0.56 17.48
C ILE A 280 13.89 -0.95 18.35
N ASN A 281 13.81 -2.17 18.86
CA ASN A 281 12.64 -2.78 19.52
C ASN A 281 12.57 -2.44 21.03
N THR A 282 12.52 -1.14 21.34
CA THR A 282 12.51 -0.63 22.73
C THR A 282 11.33 -1.10 23.58
N LEU A 283 10.22 -1.51 22.96
CA LEU A 283 9.08 -2.12 23.67
C LEU A 283 9.49 -3.48 24.26
N SER A 284 10.14 -4.34 23.46
CA SER A 284 10.52 -5.69 23.89
C SER A 284 11.68 -5.67 24.89
N VAL A 285 12.60 -4.72 24.76
CA VAL A 285 13.63 -4.44 25.79
C VAL A 285 12.99 -4.12 27.15
N LYS A 286 11.98 -3.24 27.17
CA LYS A 286 11.24 -2.92 28.41
C LYS A 286 10.46 -4.11 28.97
N LEU A 287 9.81 -4.89 28.10
CA LEU A 287 9.07 -6.09 28.51
C LEU A 287 10.00 -7.17 29.09
N LEU A 288 11.17 -7.41 28.51
CA LEU A 288 12.17 -8.33 29.07
C LEU A 288 12.73 -7.83 30.40
N ALA A 289 13.04 -6.53 30.53
CA ALA A 289 13.52 -5.95 31.77
C ALA A 289 12.48 -6.08 32.90
N TYR A 290 11.24 -5.67 32.64
CA TYR A 290 10.11 -5.82 33.57
C TYR A 290 9.85 -7.29 33.90
N ALA A 291 9.89 -8.19 32.92
CA ALA A 291 9.67 -9.61 33.15
C ALA A 291 10.79 -10.27 33.97
N MET A 292 12.06 -9.85 33.84
CA MET A 292 13.12 -10.37 34.70
C MET A 292 12.95 -9.87 36.13
N ASP A 293 12.73 -8.57 36.31
CA ASP A 293 12.60 -7.92 37.62
C ASP A 293 11.35 -8.42 38.38
N TYR A 294 10.15 -8.23 37.80
CA TYR A 294 8.87 -8.57 38.42
C TYR A 294 8.74 -10.05 38.75
N TRP A 295 8.96 -10.95 37.78
CA TRP A 295 8.81 -12.40 38.00
C TRP A 295 9.95 -13.02 38.82
N SER A 296 10.99 -12.27 39.18
CA SER A 296 12.04 -12.71 40.11
C SER A 296 12.05 -11.94 41.43
N LYS A 297 11.13 -10.99 41.64
CA LYS A 297 11.12 -10.04 42.78
C LYS A 297 12.46 -9.28 42.92
N GLY A 298 13.04 -8.87 41.80
CA GLY A 298 14.32 -8.14 41.73
C GLY A 298 15.59 -8.98 41.86
N GLN A 299 15.48 -10.32 41.89
CA GLN A 299 16.63 -11.22 41.99
C GLN A 299 17.44 -11.34 40.68
N LEU A 300 16.80 -11.19 39.51
CA LEU A 300 17.44 -11.27 38.21
C LEU A 300 17.55 -9.90 37.52
N LYS A 301 18.74 -9.57 37.04
CA LYS A 301 19.01 -8.32 36.32
C LYS A 301 19.16 -8.55 34.82
N ALA A 302 18.28 -7.92 34.04
CA ALA A 302 18.37 -7.84 32.59
C ALA A 302 19.38 -6.76 32.15
N LEU A 303 20.29 -7.12 31.25
CA LEU A 303 21.32 -6.28 30.66
C LEU A 303 21.21 -6.35 29.13
N PHE A 304 21.54 -5.26 28.43
CA PHE A 304 21.41 -5.13 26.98
C PHE A 304 22.63 -4.45 26.36
N LEU A 305 22.93 -4.73 25.10
CA LEU A 305 24.03 -4.08 24.38
C LEU A 305 23.59 -2.83 23.62
N GLU A 306 24.50 -1.86 23.53
CA GLU A 306 24.25 -0.50 23.03
C GLU A 306 24.17 -0.41 21.49
N HIS A 307 24.80 -1.38 20.81
CA HIS A 307 24.91 -1.54 19.36
C HIS A 307 23.57 -1.76 18.63
N GLU A 308 22.45 -1.87 19.37
CA GLU A 308 21.13 -2.22 18.83
C GLU A 308 20.07 -1.11 19.00
N GLN A 309 20.31 -0.06 19.81
CA GLN A 309 19.19 0.72 20.38
C GLN A 309 18.95 2.15 19.85
N VAL A 310 19.83 2.77 19.04
CA VAL A 310 19.62 4.18 18.62
C VAL A 310 19.92 4.43 17.14
N GLU A 311 18.86 4.65 16.35
CA GLU A 311 18.93 5.36 15.06
C GLU A 311 18.45 6.81 15.25
N GLU A 312 19.22 7.81 14.81
CA GLU A 312 18.84 9.23 14.89
C GLU A 312 17.86 9.62 13.77
N ARG A 313 16.63 9.09 13.81
CA ARG A 313 15.63 9.33 12.77
C ARG A 313 14.81 10.62 13.02
N VAL A 314 14.40 11.26 11.94
CA VAL A 314 13.40 12.35 11.95
C VAL A 314 12.01 11.73 12.07
N GLU A 315 11.24 12.18 13.06
CA GLU A 315 9.88 11.69 13.37
C GLU A 315 8.83 12.28 12.42
N GLU A 316 8.84 13.61 12.29
CA GLU A 316 7.88 14.40 11.50
C GLU A 316 8.60 15.60 10.87
N ILE A 317 8.02 16.17 9.81
CA ILE A 317 8.49 17.40 9.16
C ILE A 317 7.32 18.37 9.04
N ARG A 318 7.56 19.66 9.23
CA ARG A 318 6.58 20.72 8.96
C ARG A 318 7.20 21.89 8.21
N LEU A 319 6.37 22.58 7.44
CA LEU A 319 6.69 23.85 6.80
C LEU A 319 6.10 25.00 7.62
N ARG A 320 6.93 25.90 8.16
CA ARG A 320 6.51 27.06 8.95
C ARG A 320 6.48 28.33 8.10
N PRO A 321 5.30 28.85 7.69
CA PRO A 321 5.19 30.09 6.93
C PRO A 321 5.59 31.30 7.78
N LEU A 322 6.14 32.33 7.12
CA LEU A 322 6.59 33.57 7.75
C LEU A 322 5.84 34.79 7.23
N GLY A 323 5.35 35.61 8.15
CA GLY A 323 4.50 36.78 7.86
C GLY A 323 3.00 36.45 7.94
N ALA A 324 2.19 37.40 8.40
CA ALA A 324 0.76 37.20 8.64
C ALA A 324 0.00 36.80 7.36
N SER A 325 0.30 37.43 6.23
CA SER A 325 -0.36 37.13 4.94
C SER A 325 0.06 35.78 4.33
N ALA A 326 1.24 35.25 4.71
CA ALA A 326 1.66 33.91 4.29
C ALA A 326 0.97 32.82 5.11
N LYS A 327 0.74 33.06 6.41
CA LYS A 327 -0.06 32.16 7.25
C LYS A 327 -1.52 31.99 6.78
N LYS A 328 -2.06 32.98 6.07
CA LYS A 328 -3.45 32.97 5.53
C LYS A 328 -3.57 32.46 4.09
N ARG A 329 -2.50 31.91 3.48
CA ARG A 329 -2.53 31.35 2.12
C ARG A 329 -2.27 29.84 2.17
N LEU A 330 -3.28 29.09 1.73
CA LEU A 330 -3.30 27.63 1.71
C LEU A 330 -3.47 27.17 0.23
N PRO A 331 -2.69 26.19 -0.26
CA PRO A 331 -1.69 25.41 0.47
C PRO A 331 -0.45 26.25 0.79
N VAL A 332 0.28 25.89 1.85
CA VAL A 332 1.50 26.61 2.24
C VAL A 332 2.63 26.30 1.25
N THR A 333 2.87 27.21 0.31
CA THR A 333 3.88 27.03 -0.75
C THR A 333 5.26 27.58 -0.43
N GLU A 334 5.47 28.34 0.65
CA GLU A 334 6.80 28.86 1.04
C GLU A 334 6.94 28.99 2.56
N GLY A 335 8.09 28.58 3.12
CA GLY A 335 8.33 28.64 4.57
C GLY A 335 9.67 28.04 5.03
N ILE A 336 9.93 28.13 6.34
CA ILE A 336 11.07 27.46 7.00
C ILE A 336 10.76 25.98 7.19
N VAL A 337 11.70 25.09 6.88
CA VAL A 337 11.60 23.66 7.20
C VAL A 337 11.99 23.41 8.66
N GLU A 338 11.13 22.72 9.39
CA GLU A 338 11.39 22.25 10.75
C GLU A 338 11.13 20.74 10.86
N VAL A 339 11.99 20.06 11.61
CA VAL A 339 11.97 18.60 11.82
C VAL A 339 11.70 18.29 13.29
N LYS A 340 10.97 17.21 13.56
CA LYS A 340 10.70 16.69 14.90
C LYS A 340 11.65 15.55 15.21
N TYR A 341 12.23 15.56 16.39
CA TYR A 341 13.18 14.56 16.86
C TYR A 341 13.12 14.50 18.39
N LYS A 342 12.94 13.30 18.95
CA LYS A 342 12.71 13.03 20.38
C LYS A 342 11.64 13.96 20.95
N GLY A 343 10.50 14.05 20.26
CA GLY A 343 9.36 14.91 20.59
C GLY A 343 9.59 16.43 20.47
N SER A 344 10.80 16.89 20.12
CA SER A 344 11.15 18.32 20.02
C SER A 344 11.24 18.77 18.57
N TRP A 345 10.66 19.95 18.26
CA TRP A 345 10.85 20.61 16.96
C TRP A 345 12.18 21.35 16.89
N ALA A 346 12.89 21.20 15.77
CA ALA A 346 14.20 21.77 15.50
C ALA A 346 14.28 22.34 14.07
N GLN A 347 15.19 23.28 13.85
CA GLN A 347 15.44 23.86 12.52
C GLN A 347 16.62 23.16 11.83
N ILE A 348 16.59 23.18 10.49
CA ILE A 348 17.71 22.77 9.63
C ILE A 348 18.51 24.02 9.23
N CYS A 349 19.84 23.95 9.24
CA CYS A 349 20.69 25.04 8.73
C CYS A 349 20.57 25.14 7.18
N ASP A 350 20.66 26.34 6.61
CA ASP A 350 20.64 26.56 5.15
C ASP A 350 22.01 26.40 4.48
N ASP A 351 23.03 26.06 5.29
CA ASP A 351 24.35 25.65 4.85
C ASP A 351 24.28 24.33 4.06
N GLY A 352 25.02 24.26 2.94
CA GLY A 352 24.89 23.19 1.95
C GLY A 352 23.50 23.04 1.28
N TRP A 353 22.51 23.90 1.56
CA TRP A 353 21.12 23.64 1.11
C TRP A 353 20.92 23.84 -0.40
N THR A 354 20.65 22.74 -1.10
CA THR A 354 20.47 22.68 -2.56
C THR A 354 18.99 22.74 -2.98
N PRO A 355 18.67 23.01 -4.26
CA PRO A 355 17.33 22.80 -4.81
C PRO A 355 16.85 21.33 -4.71
N LYS A 356 17.77 20.36 -4.76
CA LYS A 356 17.45 18.92 -4.63
C LYS A 356 16.87 18.59 -3.25
N ASN A 357 17.37 19.23 -2.19
CA ASN A 357 16.77 19.13 -0.85
C ASN A 357 15.35 19.70 -0.82
N SER A 358 15.13 20.84 -1.49
CA SER A 358 13.79 21.45 -1.62
C SER A 358 12.82 20.55 -2.39
N ARG A 359 13.27 19.91 -3.48
CA ARG A 359 12.48 19.00 -4.31
C ARG A 359 11.88 17.84 -3.51
N VAL A 360 12.70 17.13 -2.74
CA VAL A 360 12.26 16.01 -1.89
C VAL A 360 11.17 16.46 -0.91
N ILE A 361 11.39 17.58 -0.23
CA ILE A 361 10.44 18.07 0.80
C ILE A 361 9.17 18.65 0.17
N CYS A 362 9.25 19.32 -0.98
CA CYS A 362 8.06 19.70 -1.75
C CYS A 362 7.24 18.46 -2.15
N GLY A 363 7.90 17.40 -2.63
CA GLY A 363 7.27 16.11 -2.94
C GLY A 363 6.57 15.48 -1.75
N MET A 364 7.21 15.45 -0.57
CA MET A 364 6.59 14.97 0.67
C MET A 364 5.35 15.78 1.08
N PHE A 365 5.36 17.10 0.88
CA PHE A 365 4.19 17.96 1.11
C PHE A 365 3.21 18.00 -0.07
N GLY A 366 3.24 17.02 -0.97
CA GLY A 366 2.25 16.85 -2.03
C GLY A 366 2.40 17.76 -3.25
N PHE A 367 3.53 18.47 -3.38
CA PHE A 367 3.81 19.36 -4.50
C PHE A 367 4.68 18.68 -5.57
N PRO A 368 4.33 18.73 -6.87
CA PRO A 368 5.09 18.06 -7.91
C PRO A 368 6.48 18.68 -8.19
N GLN A 369 6.70 19.97 -7.87
CA GLN A 369 7.92 20.69 -8.21
C GLN A 369 8.30 21.77 -7.16
N GLU A 370 9.58 22.10 -7.11
CA GLU A 370 10.16 23.17 -6.30
C GLU A 370 10.41 24.48 -7.08
N ARG A 371 10.55 25.59 -6.36
CA ARG A 371 10.95 26.90 -6.90
C ARG A 371 12.06 27.52 -6.05
N LYS A 372 12.89 28.37 -6.67
CA LYS A 372 13.95 29.15 -5.98
C LYS A 372 13.36 30.18 -5.02
N ALA A 373 13.36 29.88 -3.73
CA ALA A 373 12.89 30.76 -2.65
C ALA A 373 13.72 32.05 -2.51
N ASN A 374 13.09 33.15 -2.08
CA ASN A 374 13.74 34.46 -2.03
C ASN A 374 14.57 34.67 -0.75
N LYS A 375 15.77 34.06 -0.68
CA LYS A 375 16.68 34.15 0.49
C LYS A 375 16.95 35.60 0.98
N ASN A 376 16.84 36.61 0.13
CA ASN A 376 17.09 38.01 0.51
C ASN A 376 15.99 38.58 1.42
N PHE A 377 14.73 38.22 1.20
CA PHE A 377 13.59 38.61 2.06
C PHE A 377 13.79 38.09 3.48
N TYR A 378 14.15 36.82 3.63
CA TYR A 378 14.41 36.19 4.93
C TYR A 378 15.63 36.77 5.65
N LYS A 379 16.71 37.12 4.93
CA LYS A 379 17.86 37.84 5.47
C LYS A 379 17.47 39.21 6.05
N GLN A 380 16.56 39.95 5.41
CA GLN A 380 16.04 41.21 5.95
C GLN A 380 15.19 41.00 7.21
N ILE A 381 14.36 39.97 7.27
CA ILE A 381 13.55 39.63 8.46
C ILE A 381 14.45 39.31 9.67
N LYS A 382 15.49 38.47 9.50
CA LYS A 382 16.47 38.16 10.57
C LYS A 382 17.19 39.42 11.07
N LYS A 383 17.58 40.34 10.17
CA LYS A 383 18.18 41.64 10.53
C LYS A 383 17.21 42.55 11.31
N ARG A 384 15.91 42.56 10.97
CA ARG A 384 14.89 43.32 11.73
C ARG A 384 14.68 42.74 13.13
N ALA A 385 14.49 41.42 13.25
CA ALA A 385 14.33 40.75 14.53
C ALA A 385 15.54 40.90 15.47
N ALA A 386 16.76 40.96 14.92
CA ALA A 386 17.97 41.25 15.69
C ALA A 386 17.99 42.68 16.25
N LYS A 387 17.53 43.69 15.49
CA LYS A 387 17.43 45.08 15.98
C LYS A 387 16.41 45.24 17.12
N THR A 388 15.28 44.53 17.08
CA THR A 388 14.23 44.65 18.11
C THR A 388 14.70 44.21 19.50
N LYS A 389 15.67 43.30 19.60
CA LYS A 389 16.26 42.88 20.89
C LYS A 389 17.06 43.97 21.62
N GLY A 390 17.36 45.09 20.97
CA GLY A 390 18.21 46.16 21.51
C GLY A 390 17.49 47.32 22.20
N LYS A 391 16.19 47.24 22.48
CA LYS A 391 15.42 48.36 23.05
C LYS A 391 14.69 47.98 24.35
N ILE A 392 15.20 48.47 25.48
CA ILE A 392 14.66 48.23 26.83
C ILE A 392 13.66 49.35 27.16
N ILE A 393 12.39 49.00 27.39
CA ILE A 393 11.38 49.86 28.06
C ILE A 393 10.39 48.96 28.81
N GLY A 394 10.03 49.34 30.04
CA GLY A 394 8.73 48.99 30.65
C GLY A 394 8.62 47.65 31.40
N SER A 395 8.35 47.73 32.70
CA SER A 395 7.80 46.63 33.50
C SER A 395 6.29 46.53 33.30
N GLY A 396 5.78 45.38 32.86
CA GLY A 396 4.34 45.12 32.72
C GLY A 396 4.07 43.70 32.23
N ASP A 397 4.35 43.43 30.96
CA ASP A 397 4.12 42.12 30.34
C ASP A 397 5.30 41.17 30.50
N ARG A 398 5.11 40.10 31.29
CA ARG A 398 6.12 39.04 31.48
C ARG A 398 5.64 37.63 31.15
N LEU A 399 4.54 37.49 30.40
CA LEU A 399 4.10 36.22 29.81
C LEU A 399 4.20 36.26 28.27
N PHE A 400 4.46 35.09 27.68
CA PHE A 400 4.44 34.77 26.24
C PHE A 400 5.59 35.16 25.28
N THR A 401 6.73 35.72 25.72
CA THR A 401 7.91 35.91 24.84
C THR A 401 9.14 35.04 25.17
N GLU A 402 9.05 34.11 26.12
CA GLU A 402 10.05 33.05 26.35
C GLU A 402 9.56 31.67 25.88
N LYS A 403 10.38 30.99 25.04
CA LYS A 403 10.33 29.57 24.57
C LYS A 403 10.33 29.30 23.05
N GLN A 404 10.97 30.15 22.24
CA GLN A 404 11.59 29.69 20.97
C GLN A 404 13.07 30.12 20.87
N GLN A 405 13.93 29.38 21.56
CA GLN A 405 15.35 29.34 21.19
C GLN A 405 15.47 28.62 19.83
N ASN A 406 16.22 29.19 18.88
CA ASN A 406 16.42 28.58 17.55
C ASN A 406 17.33 27.35 17.65
N LYS A 407 16.73 26.21 18.01
CA LYS A 407 17.42 24.95 18.26
C LYS A 407 17.67 24.25 16.94
N TYR A 408 18.74 24.64 16.24
CA TYR A 408 19.24 23.86 15.11
C TYR A 408 19.72 22.50 15.64
N ARG A 409 19.27 21.41 15.01
CA ARG A 409 19.72 20.04 15.33
C ARG A 409 20.30 19.31 14.13
N LEU A 410 19.81 19.64 12.93
CA LEU A 410 20.29 19.11 11.67
C LEU A 410 21.28 20.13 11.06
N HIS A 411 22.54 19.72 10.95
CA HIS A 411 23.64 20.53 10.44
C HIS A 411 23.62 20.59 8.91
N SER A 412 23.48 19.45 8.25
CA SER A 412 23.44 19.36 6.79
C SER A 412 22.46 18.27 6.34
N VAL A 413 21.99 18.43 5.10
CA VAL A 413 21.12 17.52 4.36
C VAL A 413 21.66 17.48 2.93
N ALA A 414 21.90 16.29 2.38
CA ALA A 414 22.46 16.13 1.04
C ALA A 414 21.59 15.19 0.18
N CYS A 415 20.40 15.62 -0.21
CA CYS A 415 19.53 14.85 -1.09
C CYS A 415 20.02 14.89 -2.56
N THR A 416 19.89 13.77 -3.25
CA THR A 416 20.12 13.65 -4.71
C THR A 416 19.00 14.28 -5.54
N GLY A 417 17.79 14.41 -4.97
CA GLY A 417 16.59 14.95 -5.62
C GLY A 417 15.61 13.89 -6.12
N ASN A 418 15.91 12.61 -5.83
CA ASN A 418 15.16 11.43 -6.28
C ASN A 418 14.53 10.67 -5.10
N GLU A 419 14.86 11.07 -3.87
CA GLU A 419 14.34 10.46 -2.64
C GLU A 419 12.85 10.75 -2.45
N VAL A 420 12.11 9.73 -2.04
CA VAL A 420 10.66 9.86 -1.76
C VAL A 420 10.38 10.49 -0.39
N HIS A 421 11.37 10.45 0.51
CA HIS A 421 11.27 10.89 1.90
C HIS A 421 12.63 11.38 2.43
N LEU A 422 12.65 12.43 3.26
CA LEU A 422 13.88 13.07 3.74
C LEU A 422 14.80 12.12 4.53
N SER A 423 14.25 11.13 5.23
CA SER A 423 15.03 10.14 5.99
C SER A 423 15.79 9.12 5.13
N VAL A 424 15.69 9.21 3.80
CA VAL A 424 16.53 8.46 2.84
C VAL A 424 17.76 9.30 2.44
N CYS A 425 17.68 10.64 2.52
CA CYS A 425 18.83 11.50 2.24
C CYS A 425 19.88 11.37 3.35
N PRO A 426 21.18 11.45 3.05
CA PRO A 426 22.22 11.65 4.06
C PRO A 426 21.92 12.85 4.98
N LEU A 427 21.79 12.56 6.28
CA LEU A 427 21.49 13.51 7.35
C LEU A 427 22.69 13.64 8.30
N GLN A 428 23.07 14.86 8.66
CA GLN A 428 24.13 15.12 9.63
C GLN A 428 23.59 15.91 10.82
N PHE A 429 23.67 15.34 12.02
CA PHE A 429 23.20 16.00 13.25
C PHE A 429 24.32 16.76 13.98
N TYR A 430 23.97 17.83 14.70
CA TYR A 430 24.89 18.56 15.56
C TYR A 430 25.22 17.74 16.82
N LYS A 431 26.49 17.39 17.01
CA LYS A 431 27.01 16.73 18.22
C LYS A 431 26.66 17.55 19.47
N ALA A 432 26.39 16.86 20.59
CA ALA A 432 25.92 17.48 21.83
C ALA A 432 26.85 18.58 22.39
N ASN A 433 28.16 18.49 22.12
CA ASN A 433 29.17 19.44 22.60
C ASN A 433 29.48 20.58 21.61
N ALA A 434 28.68 20.77 20.55
CA ALA A 434 28.86 21.88 19.61
C ALA A 434 28.53 23.22 20.30
N THR A 435 29.54 24.07 20.49
CA THR A 435 29.42 25.35 21.24
C THR A 435 28.52 26.39 20.57
N ARG A 436 28.36 26.30 19.24
CA ARG A 436 27.40 27.08 18.43
C ARG A 436 26.82 26.19 17.34
N ALA A 437 25.55 26.39 17.00
CA ALA A 437 24.88 25.68 15.91
C ALA A 437 24.50 26.68 14.81
N CYS A 438 24.82 26.35 13.55
CA CYS A 438 24.59 27.18 12.36
C CYS A 438 25.21 28.60 12.47
N GLU A 439 26.54 28.68 12.64
CA GLU A 439 27.26 29.97 12.59
C GLU A 439 27.10 30.62 11.20
N GLY A 440 26.78 31.91 11.16
CA GLY A 440 26.49 32.67 9.94
C GLY A 440 25.17 32.32 9.23
N GLY A 441 24.82 31.03 9.17
CA GLY A 441 23.69 30.48 8.40
C GLY A 441 22.28 30.94 8.82
N MET A 442 21.32 30.64 7.96
CA MET A 442 19.89 30.84 8.15
C MET A 442 19.19 29.50 8.43
N PRO A 443 17.91 29.49 8.84
CA PRO A 443 17.07 28.31 8.67
C PRO A 443 16.85 27.99 7.19
N ALA A 444 16.81 26.71 6.83
CA ALA A 444 16.46 26.26 5.48
C ALA A 444 15.05 26.73 5.09
N VAL A 445 14.93 27.35 3.90
CA VAL A 445 13.66 27.84 3.33
C VAL A 445 13.43 27.20 1.98
N ILE A 446 12.23 26.67 1.77
CA ILE A 446 11.78 26.08 0.50
C ILE A 446 10.62 26.87 -0.08
N SER A 447 10.45 26.80 -1.40
CA SER A 447 9.27 27.26 -2.13
C SER A 447 8.84 26.14 -3.09
N CYS A 448 7.53 25.87 -3.17
CA CYS A 448 6.96 24.75 -3.91
C CYS A 448 5.87 25.22 -4.89
N VAL A 449 5.63 24.44 -5.95
CA VAL A 449 4.65 24.73 -7.00
C VAL A 449 3.46 23.77 -6.87
N PRO A 450 2.22 24.26 -6.69
CA PRO A 450 1.02 23.41 -6.68
C PRO A 450 0.73 22.85 -8.08
N GLY A 451 0.28 21.59 -8.12
CA GLY A 451 -0.24 20.99 -9.36
C GLY A 451 -1.55 21.64 -9.83
N PRO A 452 -2.05 21.29 -11.04
CA PRO A 452 -3.19 21.97 -11.67
C PRO A 452 -4.46 21.99 -10.80
N GLN A 453 -4.75 20.90 -10.08
CA GLN A 453 -5.89 20.77 -9.18
C GLN A 453 -5.83 21.71 -7.95
N PHE A 454 -4.63 22.17 -7.57
CA PHE A 454 -4.37 22.96 -6.37
C PHE A 454 -3.94 24.41 -6.69
N SER A 455 -4.05 24.85 -7.95
CA SER A 455 -3.68 26.20 -8.37
C SER A 455 -4.83 27.21 -8.21
N LEU A 456 -4.55 28.28 -7.45
CA LEU A 456 -5.50 29.36 -7.13
C LEU A 456 -5.63 30.41 -8.25
N GLY A 457 -4.87 30.31 -9.35
CA GLY A 457 -4.79 31.35 -10.38
C GLY A 457 -5.62 31.06 -11.62
N ASN A 458 -6.71 31.81 -11.84
CA ASN A 458 -7.53 31.69 -13.06
C ASN A 458 -6.72 31.91 -14.36
N SER A 459 -5.64 32.70 -14.33
CA SER A 459 -4.73 32.91 -15.47
C SER A 459 -3.91 31.68 -15.86
N GLN A 460 -3.76 30.68 -14.98
CA GLN A 460 -3.15 29.38 -15.32
C GLN A 460 -4.16 28.33 -15.76
N LYS A 461 -5.42 28.40 -15.32
CA LYS A 461 -6.49 27.46 -15.73
C LYS A 461 -6.74 27.44 -17.25
N LYS A 462 -6.37 28.50 -17.98
CA LYS A 462 -6.42 28.56 -19.46
C LYS A 462 -5.19 27.98 -20.19
N LYS A 463 -4.20 27.42 -19.49
CA LYS A 463 -2.99 26.81 -20.10
C LYS A 463 -2.60 25.47 -19.47
N THR A 464 -3.50 24.49 -19.49
CA THR A 464 -3.23 23.07 -19.86
C THR A 464 -4.51 22.24 -19.79
N LYS A 465 -5.12 21.92 -20.93
CA LYS A 465 -5.76 20.60 -21.10
C LYS A 465 -4.60 19.61 -21.28
N SER A 466 -4.03 19.15 -20.17
CA SER A 466 -2.98 18.13 -20.18
C SER A 466 -3.65 16.77 -20.32
N THR A 467 -3.60 16.18 -21.51
CA THR A 467 -3.98 14.79 -21.74
C THR A 467 -2.90 13.88 -21.15
N PHE A 468 -3.01 13.61 -19.85
CA PHE A 468 -2.11 12.69 -19.15
C PHE A 468 -2.26 11.29 -19.76
N ARG A 469 -1.14 10.68 -20.17
CA ARG A 469 -1.10 9.28 -20.67
C ARG A 469 -1.10 8.25 -19.54
N VAL A 470 -1.68 8.63 -18.39
CA VAL A 470 -1.76 7.86 -17.15
C VAL A 470 -3.07 8.24 -16.45
N ARG A 471 -3.80 7.25 -15.93
CA ARG A 471 -5.00 7.42 -15.09
C ARG A 471 -4.95 6.50 -13.87
N LEU A 472 -5.81 6.77 -12.88
CA LEU A 472 -5.98 5.93 -11.70
C LEU A 472 -7.42 5.41 -11.63
N LYS A 473 -7.58 4.10 -11.47
CA LYS A 473 -8.87 3.39 -11.35
C LYS A 473 -8.98 2.63 -10.01
N GLY A 474 -10.19 2.23 -9.60
CA GLY A 474 -10.43 1.40 -8.40
C GLY A 474 -10.08 2.02 -7.04
N GLY A 475 -9.73 3.32 -6.98
CA GLY A 475 -9.27 4.01 -5.77
C GLY A 475 -10.36 4.85 -5.07
N ALA A 476 -10.46 4.73 -3.75
CA ALA A 476 -11.48 5.41 -2.94
C ALA A 476 -11.17 6.89 -2.62
N LYS A 477 -9.98 7.40 -2.95
CA LYS A 477 -9.51 8.75 -2.62
C LYS A 477 -8.73 9.37 -3.79
N ILE A 478 -8.74 10.70 -3.88
CA ILE A 478 -7.96 11.45 -4.87
C ILE A 478 -6.47 11.16 -4.64
N GLY A 479 -5.79 10.67 -5.68
CA GLY A 479 -4.39 10.24 -5.60
C GLY A 479 -4.18 8.80 -5.15
N GLU A 480 -5.20 7.94 -5.13
CA GLU A 480 -5.07 6.49 -4.91
C GLU A 480 -5.70 5.70 -6.09
N GLY A 481 -5.15 4.52 -6.43
CA GLY A 481 -5.74 3.61 -7.43
C GLY A 481 -4.75 2.67 -8.12
N ARG A 482 -5.26 1.78 -8.98
CA ARG A 482 -4.50 1.02 -9.99
C ARG A 482 -3.93 1.99 -11.02
N VAL A 483 -2.71 1.75 -11.49
CA VAL A 483 -2.07 2.54 -12.55
C VAL A 483 -2.45 1.98 -13.92
N GLU A 484 -3.10 2.81 -14.74
CA GLU A 484 -3.33 2.54 -16.15
C GLU A 484 -2.63 3.60 -16.99
N VAL A 485 -2.05 3.18 -18.11
CA VAL A 485 -1.24 4.01 -19.02
C VAL A 485 -1.78 3.91 -20.44
N LEU A 486 -1.70 5.01 -21.20
CA LEU A 486 -2.23 5.11 -22.56
C LEU A 486 -1.12 4.92 -23.59
N LYS A 487 -1.18 3.83 -24.36
CA LYS A 487 -0.25 3.51 -25.45
C LYS A 487 -1.03 3.32 -26.73
N ASP A 488 -0.61 3.96 -27.82
CA ASP A 488 -1.15 3.73 -29.16
C ASP A 488 -2.70 3.87 -29.25
N ASN A 489 -3.25 4.75 -28.40
CA ASN A 489 -4.68 5.02 -28.11
C ASN A 489 -5.45 3.98 -27.27
N GLU A 490 -4.82 2.90 -26.82
CA GLU A 490 -5.38 1.90 -25.91
C GLU A 490 -4.85 2.05 -24.48
N TRP A 491 -5.75 2.00 -23.50
CA TRP A 491 -5.42 1.93 -22.08
C TRP A 491 -5.01 0.51 -21.70
N GLY A 492 -3.91 0.40 -20.97
CA GLY A 492 -3.42 -0.86 -20.43
C GLY A 492 -2.76 -0.66 -19.07
N THR A 493 -2.53 -1.75 -18.35
CA THR A 493 -1.99 -1.70 -16.98
C THR A 493 -0.47 -1.72 -16.96
N VAL A 494 0.10 -1.64 -15.75
CA VAL A 494 1.54 -1.74 -15.49
C VAL A 494 1.73 -2.93 -14.55
N CYS A 495 2.62 -3.86 -14.89
CA CYS A 495 2.95 -4.97 -14.00
C CYS A 495 3.75 -4.48 -12.79
N ASP A 496 3.52 -5.11 -11.64
CA ASP A 496 4.10 -4.73 -10.35
C ASP A 496 5.48 -5.33 -10.07
N ASP A 497 6.01 -6.09 -11.04
CA ASP A 497 7.36 -6.64 -10.99
C ASP A 497 8.40 -5.50 -10.86
N ARG A 498 9.21 -5.57 -9.82
CA ARG A 498 10.11 -4.49 -9.34
C ARG A 498 9.43 -3.12 -9.06
N TRP A 499 8.11 -3.04 -8.98
CA TRP A 499 7.37 -1.82 -8.67
C TRP A 499 7.72 -1.28 -7.28
N ASN A 500 7.93 0.03 -7.21
CA ASN A 500 8.59 0.64 -6.06
C ASN A 500 8.17 2.11 -5.89
N LEU A 501 8.51 2.69 -4.73
CA LEU A 501 8.14 4.05 -4.37
C LEU A 501 8.72 5.12 -5.31
N GLN A 502 9.84 4.88 -6.00
CA GLN A 502 10.40 5.85 -6.96
C GLN A 502 9.56 5.88 -8.24
N ALA A 503 9.21 4.72 -8.79
CA ALA A 503 8.32 4.61 -9.95
C ALA A 503 6.91 5.14 -9.67
N ALA A 504 6.32 4.75 -8.53
CA ALA A 504 5.07 5.32 -8.05
C ALA A 504 5.14 6.86 -7.87
N SER A 505 6.28 7.40 -7.44
CA SER A 505 6.49 8.85 -7.30
C SER A 505 6.59 9.59 -8.64
N VAL A 506 6.98 8.92 -9.73
CA VAL A 506 6.88 9.50 -11.08
C VAL A 506 5.41 9.64 -11.47
N VAL A 507 4.60 8.59 -11.31
CA VAL A 507 3.14 8.62 -11.57
C VAL A 507 2.44 9.71 -10.75
N CYS A 508 2.68 9.76 -9.44
CA CYS A 508 2.08 10.79 -8.58
C CYS A 508 2.44 12.22 -9.04
N ARG A 509 3.71 12.46 -9.42
CA ARG A 509 4.19 13.76 -9.89
C ARG A 509 3.68 14.13 -11.28
N GLU A 510 3.56 13.15 -12.18
CA GLU A 510 2.97 13.31 -13.52
C GLU A 510 1.52 13.78 -13.43
N LEU A 511 0.72 13.16 -12.55
CA LEU A 511 -0.67 13.54 -12.26
C LEU A 511 -0.80 14.87 -11.47
N GLY A 512 0.32 15.50 -11.08
CA GLY A 512 0.36 16.78 -10.39
C GLY A 512 0.26 16.73 -8.86
N TYR A 513 0.42 15.55 -8.26
CA TYR A 513 0.57 15.35 -6.81
C TYR A 513 2.05 15.40 -6.40
N GLY A 514 2.38 14.99 -5.16
CA GLY A 514 3.75 14.91 -4.66
C GLY A 514 4.45 13.58 -4.97
N THR A 515 5.29 13.12 -4.04
CA THR A 515 5.82 11.75 -4.06
C THR A 515 4.74 10.72 -3.72
N ALA A 516 4.98 9.46 -4.07
CA ALA A 516 4.18 8.36 -3.55
C ALA A 516 4.39 8.21 -2.04
N LYS A 517 3.29 7.93 -1.35
CA LYS A 517 3.26 7.45 0.03
C LYS A 517 3.42 5.93 0.05
N ASP A 518 2.63 5.24 -0.77
CA ASP A 518 2.61 3.78 -0.87
C ASP A 518 2.70 3.37 -2.36
N ALA A 519 3.55 2.38 -2.65
CA ALA A 519 3.54 1.61 -3.89
C ALA A 519 2.94 0.24 -3.55
N LEU A 520 1.95 -0.20 -4.32
CA LEU A 520 1.12 -1.37 -3.99
C LEU A 520 1.18 -2.40 -5.12
N THR A 521 1.34 -3.66 -4.73
CA THR A 521 1.49 -4.86 -5.56
C THR A 521 0.36 -5.87 -5.28
N GLY A 522 0.16 -6.86 -6.14
CA GLY A 522 -0.87 -7.90 -6.03
C GLY A 522 -2.27 -7.39 -6.32
N ALA A 523 -2.44 -6.61 -7.39
CA ALA A 523 -3.71 -6.02 -7.86
C ALA A 523 -4.58 -5.39 -6.75
N ARG A 524 -3.98 -4.81 -5.71
CA ARG A 524 -4.69 -4.41 -4.46
C ARG A 524 -5.76 -3.33 -4.63
N MET A 525 -5.81 -2.64 -5.77
CA MET A 525 -6.87 -1.70 -6.12
C MET A 525 -7.92 -2.29 -7.09
N GLY A 526 -7.87 -3.60 -7.37
CA GLY A 526 -8.68 -4.30 -8.36
C GLY A 526 -7.85 -4.63 -9.60
N GLN A 527 -8.14 -5.76 -10.26
CA GLN A 527 -7.49 -6.16 -11.51
C GLN A 527 -8.03 -5.32 -12.69
N GLY A 528 -7.19 -5.06 -13.68
CA GLY A 528 -7.59 -4.55 -14.99
C GLY A 528 -7.89 -5.69 -15.97
N MET A 529 -8.09 -5.32 -17.24
CA MET A 529 -8.19 -6.26 -18.36
C MET A 529 -7.72 -5.60 -19.65
N GLY A 530 -7.23 -6.39 -20.61
CA GLY A 530 -6.68 -5.90 -21.87
C GLY A 530 -5.14 -6.01 -21.90
N PRO A 531 -4.42 -5.08 -22.52
CA PRO A 531 -2.96 -5.11 -22.54
C PRO A 531 -2.34 -4.70 -21.20
N ILE A 532 -1.22 -5.32 -20.83
CA ILE A 532 -0.30 -4.84 -19.79
C ILE A 532 0.85 -4.15 -20.52
N HIS A 533 0.85 -2.81 -20.58
CA HIS A 533 1.74 -2.06 -21.48
C HIS A 533 3.20 -1.95 -21.02
N MET A 534 3.47 -2.21 -19.74
CA MET A 534 4.80 -2.10 -19.14
C MET A 534 5.07 -3.23 -18.15
N ASN A 535 6.29 -3.76 -18.16
CA ASN A 535 6.82 -4.58 -17.08
C ASN A 535 8.13 -3.99 -16.50
N GLU A 536 8.50 -4.40 -15.28
CA GLU A 536 9.80 -4.16 -14.65
C GLU A 536 10.21 -2.68 -14.53
N VAL A 537 9.26 -1.78 -14.22
CA VAL A 537 9.44 -0.32 -14.35
C VAL A 537 10.51 0.24 -13.40
N GLN A 538 11.67 0.55 -13.97
CA GLN A 538 12.83 1.18 -13.33
C GLN A 538 12.89 2.68 -13.66
N CYS A 539 12.25 3.49 -12.82
CA CYS A 539 12.41 4.94 -12.82
C CYS A 539 13.61 5.36 -11.96
N SER A 540 14.45 6.28 -12.45
CA SER A 540 15.48 6.92 -11.63
C SER A 540 14.90 7.85 -10.55
N GLY A 541 13.68 8.34 -10.76
CA GLY A 541 12.98 9.30 -9.91
C GLY A 541 13.02 10.75 -10.43
N GLN A 542 13.68 11.03 -11.55
CA GLN A 542 13.73 12.37 -12.18
C GLN A 542 12.75 12.58 -13.33
N GLU A 543 12.17 11.50 -13.84
CA GLU A 543 11.32 11.45 -15.03
C GLU A 543 10.07 12.34 -14.91
N LYS A 544 9.60 12.88 -16.04
CA LYS A 544 8.38 13.71 -16.09
C LYS A 544 7.12 12.89 -16.32
N SER A 545 7.26 11.72 -16.93
CA SER A 545 6.20 10.75 -17.18
C SER A 545 6.75 9.34 -16.94
N ILE A 546 5.90 8.39 -16.53
CA ILE A 546 6.27 6.98 -16.43
C ILE A 546 6.81 6.42 -17.76
N TRP A 547 6.32 6.94 -18.89
CA TRP A 547 6.79 6.64 -20.25
C TRP A 547 8.26 7.04 -20.53
N ASN A 548 8.90 7.80 -19.65
CA ASN A 548 10.33 8.13 -19.74
C ASN A 548 11.23 7.27 -18.83
N CYS A 549 10.66 6.38 -18.02
CA CYS A 549 11.45 5.43 -17.22
C CYS A 549 11.98 4.29 -18.10
N GLN A 550 12.94 3.52 -17.59
CA GLN A 550 13.27 2.24 -18.22
C GLN A 550 12.19 1.22 -17.85
N TYR A 551 11.66 0.51 -18.83
CA TYR A 551 10.71 -0.58 -18.64
C TYR A 551 11.00 -1.68 -19.66
N LYS A 552 10.62 -2.91 -19.32
CA LYS A 552 10.66 -4.05 -20.23
C LYS A 552 9.37 -4.07 -21.05
N ASN A 553 9.49 -4.20 -22.37
CA ASN A 553 8.35 -4.53 -23.23
C ASN A 553 7.85 -5.93 -22.84
N ILE A 554 6.56 -6.06 -22.59
CA ILE A 554 6.00 -7.33 -22.13
C ILE A 554 6.04 -8.41 -23.22
N THR A 555 6.23 -9.66 -22.82
CA THR A 555 5.94 -10.86 -23.60
C THR A 555 4.79 -11.64 -22.94
N THR A 556 4.10 -12.51 -23.68
CA THR A 556 2.88 -13.20 -23.22
C THR A 556 3.03 -14.04 -21.95
N ASN A 557 4.26 -14.30 -21.50
CA ASN A 557 4.57 -15.15 -20.35
C ASN A 557 5.15 -14.35 -19.17
N ASP A 558 5.24 -13.02 -19.26
CA ASP A 558 5.95 -12.20 -18.26
C ASP A 558 5.10 -11.82 -17.04
N CYS A 559 3.85 -11.39 -17.22
CA CYS A 559 2.95 -10.98 -16.13
C CYS A 559 1.47 -11.24 -16.47
N ARG A 560 0.62 -11.21 -15.44
CA ARG A 560 -0.85 -11.31 -15.49
C ARG A 560 -1.49 -10.19 -14.67
N HIS A 561 -2.78 -9.92 -14.86
CA HIS A 561 -3.47 -8.83 -14.15
C HIS A 561 -3.50 -8.96 -12.61
N VAL A 562 -3.26 -10.15 -12.05
CA VAL A 562 -3.05 -10.32 -10.59
C VAL A 562 -1.83 -9.53 -10.07
N GLU A 563 -0.91 -9.15 -10.95
CA GLU A 563 0.28 -8.33 -10.68
C GLU A 563 0.06 -6.86 -11.10
N ASP A 564 -1.18 -6.36 -11.19
CA ASP A 564 -1.43 -4.96 -11.60
C ASP A 564 -0.98 -3.93 -10.53
N ALA A 565 -0.03 -3.08 -10.92
CA ALA A 565 0.58 -2.06 -10.08
C ALA A 565 -0.40 -0.96 -9.64
N SER A 566 -0.24 -0.51 -8.39
CA SER A 566 -1.14 0.46 -7.74
C SER A 566 -0.34 1.48 -6.91
N VAL A 567 -0.96 2.65 -6.63
CA VAL A 567 -0.32 3.77 -5.90
C VAL A 567 -1.21 4.43 -4.85
N LYS A 568 -0.58 5.12 -3.90
CA LYS A 568 -1.15 6.18 -3.08
C LYS A 568 -0.19 7.38 -3.03
N CYS A 569 -0.68 8.58 -3.33
CA CYS A 569 0.12 9.80 -3.48
C CYS A 569 0.02 10.74 -2.27
N ASN A 570 1.10 11.48 -1.98
CA ASN A 570 1.05 12.63 -1.09
C ASN A 570 0.34 13.81 -1.78
N ILE A 571 -0.55 14.49 -1.07
CA ILE A 571 -1.33 15.65 -1.57
C ILE A 571 -1.12 16.89 -0.68
N PRO A 572 -1.23 18.13 -1.20
CA PRO A 572 -0.93 19.33 -0.42
C PRO A 572 -1.78 19.50 0.84
N TYR A 573 -1.14 19.94 1.93
CA TYR A 573 -1.88 20.36 3.11
C TYR A 573 -2.55 21.71 2.85
N MET A 574 -3.87 21.66 2.72
CA MET A 574 -4.73 22.79 2.37
C MET A 574 -5.39 23.45 3.60
N GLY A 575 -5.10 22.99 4.83
CA GLY A 575 -5.49 23.63 6.09
C GLY A 575 -6.99 23.85 6.28
N TYR A 576 -7.81 22.99 5.66
CA TYR A 576 -9.24 23.20 5.55
C TYR A 576 -9.94 23.23 6.91
N GLU A 577 -9.48 22.46 7.89
CA GLU A 577 -9.94 22.47 9.29
C GLU A 577 -9.79 23.83 10.01
N THR A 578 -9.00 24.77 9.47
CA THR A 578 -8.90 26.16 9.96
C THR A 578 -9.74 27.16 9.15
N LEU A 579 -10.23 26.77 7.97
CA LEU A 579 -11.08 27.59 7.11
C LEU A 579 -12.56 27.24 7.27
N ILE A 580 -12.85 25.95 7.47
CA ILE A 580 -14.18 25.36 7.54
C ILE A 580 -14.18 24.30 8.65
N ARG A 581 -15.26 24.21 9.44
CA ARG A 581 -15.36 23.23 10.54
C ARG A 581 -16.77 22.69 10.75
N LEU A 582 -16.85 21.52 11.37
CA LEU A 582 -18.08 20.93 11.86
C LEU A 582 -18.23 21.19 13.37
N ARG A 583 -19.36 21.75 13.80
CA ARG A 583 -19.66 22.02 15.22
C ARG A 583 -21.06 21.53 15.61
N GLY A 584 -21.21 21.05 16.84
CA GLY A 584 -22.51 20.65 17.40
C GLY A 584 -23.08 19.32 16.89
N GLY A 585 -22.29 18.48 16.21
CA GLY A 585 -22.62 17.08 15.98
C GLY A 585 -22.12 16.18 17.13
N ARG A 586 -22.58 14.92 17.14
CA ARG A 586 -22.28 13.93 18.19
C ARG A 586 -20.85 13.38 18.12
N ASN A 587 -20.19 13.52 16.97
CA ASN A 587 -18.80 13.11 16.77
C ASN A 587 -18.10 14.03 15.76
N ARG A 588 -16.79 13.81 15.55
CA ARG A 588 -15.91 14.60 14.67
C ARG A 588 -16.15 14.43 13.15
N LEU A 589 -17.19 13.71 12.74
CA LEU A 589 -17.59 13.49 11.34
C LEU A 589 -18.92 14.15 10.98
N GLU A 590 -19.68 14.67 11.95
CA GLU A 590 -20.96 15.36 11.73
C GLU A 590 -21.03 16.71 12.46
N GLY A 591 -21.86 17.63 11.98
CA GLY A 591 -22.12 18.91 12.63
C GLY A 591 -22.68 19.98 11.69
N ARG A 592 -22.96 21.15 12.24
CA ARG A 592 -23.20 22.38 11.48
C ARG A 592 -21.90 22.80 10.82
N MET A 593 -21.96 23.13 9.52
CA MET A 593 -20.83 23.69 8.80
C MET A 593 -20.68 25.18 9.15
N GLU A 594 -19.50 25.55 9.65
CA GLU A 594 -19.11 26.93 9.94
C GLU A 594 -17.90 27.29 9.07
N VAL A 595 -17.86 28.50 8.52
CA VAL A 595 -16.77 29.02 7.67
C VAL A 595 -16.15 30.24 8.34
N MET A 596 -14.82 30.31 8.34
CA MET A 596 -14.06 31.40 8.92
C MET A 596 -14.24 32.68 8.07
N THR A 597 -15.03 33.64 8.56
CA THR A 597 -15.37 34.88 7.82
C THR A 597 -14.48 36.05 8.19
N GLY A 598 -13.95 36.09 9.41
CA GLY A 598 -13.16 37.22 9.89
C GLY A 598 -12.44 36.98 11.21
N VAL A 599 -11.76 38.01 11.69
CA VAL A 599 -11.25 38.10 13.06
C VAL A 599 -11.68 39.46 13.57
N ASP A 600 -12.25 39.51 14.78
CA ASP A 600 -12.71 40.78 15.35
C ASP A 600 -11.54 41.68 15.82
N GLY A 601 -11.86 42.90 16.26
CA GLY A 601 -10.86 43.86 16.75
C GLY A 601 -10.08 43.39 17.99
N ASN A 602 -10.56 42.36 18.69
CA ASN A 602 -9.95 41.79 19.89
C ASN A 602 -9.14 40.52 19.60
N GLY A 603 -9.11 40.05 18.35
CA GLY A 603 -8.39 38.85 17.93
C GLY A 603 -9.19 37.54 18.01
N ILE A 604 -10.49 37.60 18.28
CA ILE A 604 -11.37 36.42 18.32
C ILE A 604 -11.80 36.05 16.90
N GLU A 605 -11.78 34.76 16.59
CA GLU A 605 -12.20 34.24 15.29
C GLU A 605 -13.71 34.40 15.09
N GLN A 606 -14.11 35.09 14.02
CA GLN A 606 -15.51 35.18 13.59
C GLN A 606 -15.82 34.10 12.57
N TRP A 607 -16.77 33.25 12.94
CA TRP A 607 -17.22 32.11 12.15
C TRP A 607 -18.63 32.38 11.63
N GLY A 608 -18.77 32.48 10.31
CA GLY A 608 -20.04 32.63 9.62
C GLY A 608 -20.73 31.29 9.40
N LEU A 609 -22.06 31.34 9.32
CA LEU A 609 -22.88 30.22 8.86
C LEU A 609 -23.02 30.28 7.34
N ILE A 610 -23.07 29.11 6.69
CA ILE A 610 -23.36 29.01 5.26
C ILE A 610 -24.88 29.02 5.08
N CYS A 611 -25.36 29.71 4.05
CA CYS A 611 -26.77 29.64 3.65
C CYS A 611 -27.14 28.19 3.29
N GLY A 612 -28.28 27.70 3.80
CA GLY A 612 -28.79 26.38 3.43
C GLY A 612 -29.30 26.32 1.99
N GLU A 613 -29.73 27.46 1.45
CA GLU A 613 -30.10 27.63 0.05
C GLU A 613 -28.84 27.52 -0.83
N GLY A 614 -28.80 26.50 -1.70
CA GLY A 614 -27.64 26.17 -2.54
C GLY A 614 -26.57 25.29 -1.90
N TRP A 615 -26.68 24.92 -0.61
CA TRP A 615 -25.76 23.98 0.04
C TRP A 615 -26.16 22.52 -0.22
N GLY A 616 -25.81 22.00 -1.39
CA GLY A 616 -25.99 20.61 -1.78
C GLY A 616 -24.86 19.70 -1.28
N ILE A 617 -24.85 18.45 -1.76
CA ILE A 617 -23.71 17.57 -1.48
C ILE A 617 -22.51 17.84 -2.38
N LYS A 618 -22.54 18.77 -3.37
CA LYS A 618 -21.30 19.08 -4.12
C LYS A 618 -20.40 19.91 -3.21
N GLU A 619 -21.03 20.85 -2.53
CA GLU A 619 -20.50 21.75 -1.52
C GLU A 619 -20.12 20.97 -0.26
N ALA A 620 -20.98 20.06 0.23
CA ALA A 620 -20.64 19.20 1.35
C ALA A 620 -19.56 18.15 1.01
N MET A 621 -19.54 17.58 -0.21
CA MET A 621 -18.45 16.69 -0.67
C MET A 621 -17.13 17.42 -0.76
N VAL A 622 -17.14 18.65 -1.26
CA VAL A 622 -15.99 19.53 -1.21
C VAL A 622 -15.59 19.66 0.26
N ALA A 623 -16.47 20.09 1.17
CA ALA A 623 -16.14 20.22 2.59
C ALA A 623 -15.59 18.94 3.26
N CYS A 624 -16.13 17.74 2.96
CA CYS A 624 -15.67 16.49 3.58
C CYS A 624 -14.40 15.92 2.95
N ARG A 625 -14.19 16.06 1.63
CA ARG A 625 -12.89 15.78 0.99
C ARG A 625 -11.82 16.74 1.52
N GLN A 626 -12.19 18.00 1.70
CA GLN A 626 -11.35 19.05 2.27
C GLN A 626 -10.96 18.72 3.72
N LEU A 627 -11.91 18.35 4.58
CA LEU A 627 -11.64 17.89 5.94
C LEU A 627 -10.98 16.48 6.02
N GLY A 628 -10.63 15.85 4.89
CA GLY A 628 -9.99 14.53 4.85
C GLY A 628 -10.91 13.35 5.23
N LEU A 629 -12.21 13.60 5.43
CA LEU A 629 -13.22 12.65 5.90
C LEU A 629 -13.71 11.70 4.80
N GLY A 630 -13.30 11.92 3.54
CA GLY A 630 -13.66 11.08 2.40
C GLY A 630 -14.95 11.56 1.72
N PHE A 631 -16.03 10.81 1.88
CA PHE A 631 -17.33 11.12 1.31
C PHE A 631 -18.23 11.85 2.32
N ALA A 632 -19.04 12.78 1.83
CA ALA A 632 -19.96 13.55 2.65
C ALA A 632 -21.30 12.83 2.76
N ASN A 633 -21.85 12.79 3.97
CA ASN A 633 -23.04 12.00 4.29
C ASN A 633 -24.36 12.81 4.28
N SER A 634 -24.34 14.13 4.05
CA SER A 634 -25.60 14.90 4.06
C SER A 634 -25.66 16.22 3.29
N GLY A 635 -26.51 16.25 2.26
CA GLY A 635 -27.46 17.35 2.04
C GLY A 635 -28.80 17.04 2.73
N LEU A 636 -29.24 15.78 2.63
CA LEU A 636 -30.21 15.14 3.53
C LEU A 636 -29.45 14.36 4.61
N GLN A 637 -29.89 14.39 5.87
CA GLN A 637 -29.38 13.44 6.86
C GLN A 637 -29.98 12.06 6.53
N VAL A 638 -29.16 11.08 6.18
CA VAL A 638 -29.59 9.72 5.79
C VAL A 638 -29.10 8.71 6.82
N ARG A 639 -29.89 7.67 7.10
CA ARG A 639 -29.52 6.52 7.94
C ARG A 639 -30.14 5.23 7.42
N ILE A 640 -29.59 4.11 7.88
CA ILE A 640 -30.18 2.78 7.78
C ILE A 640 -30.66 2.32 9.16
N VAL A 641 -31.82 1.66 9.21
CA VAL A 641 -32.46 1.17 10.45
C VAL A 641 -33.08 -0.22 10.25
N GLY A 642 -33.19 -1.00 11.33
CA GLY A 642 -33.82 -2.33 11.35
C GLY A 642 -32.94 -3.48 10.85
N GLY A 643 -31.77 -3.18 10.26
CA GLY A 643 -30.80 -4.17 9.80
C GLY A 643 -30.13 -4.96 10.93
N ARG A 644 -29.72 -6.20 10.61
CA ARG A 644 -28.98 -7.10 11.51
C ARG A 644 -27.51 -6.71 11.68
N THR A 645 -26.97 -5.90 10.76
CA THR A 645 -25.59 -5.41 10.78
C THR A 645 -25.55 -3.91 10.52
N THR A 646 -24.40 -3.27 10.77
CA THR A 646 -24.18 -1.84 10.46
C THR A 646 -24.11 -1.51 8.96
N HIS A 647 -24.27 -2.51 8.08
CA HIS A 647 -24.18 -2.36 6.63
C HIS A 647 -25.51 -2.61 5.91
N GLU A 648 -26.61 -2.92 6.62
CA GLU A 648 -27.93 -3.16 6.02
C GLU A 648 -29.06 -2.40 6.72
N GLY A 649 -30.18 -2.18 6.02
CA GLY A 649 -31.42 -1.69 6.62
C GLY A 649 -32.31 -0.85 5.69
N ARG A 650 -33.47 -0.46 6.20
CA ARG A 650 -34.38 0.49 5.55
C ARG A 650 -33.75 1.88 5.51
N VAL A 651 -33.79 2.53 4.35
CA VAL A 651 -33.27 3.90 4.16
C VAL A 651 -34.28 4.90 4.71
N GLU A 652 -33.87 5.62 5.75
CA GLU A 652 -34.60 6.76 6.29
C GLU A 652 -33.83 8.05 6.01
N ILE A 653 -34.55 9.08 5.59
CA ILE A 653 -34.01 10.42 5.35
C ILE A 653 -34.69 11.43 6.27
N LYS A 654 -33.96 12.46 6.66
CA LYS A 654 -34.46 13.51 7.55
C LYS A 654 -34.90 14.74 6.75
N LYS A 655 -36.18 15.10 6.87
CA LYS A 655 -36.79 16.28 6.22
C LYS A 655 -37.23 17.25 7.32
N GLY A 656 -36.43 18.29 7.55
CA GLY A 656 -36.59 19.19 8.71
C GLY A 656 -36.20 18.51 10.03
N SER A 657 -37.10 18.51 11.01
CA SER A 657 -36.90 17.86 12.32
C SER A 657 -37.22 16.36 12.32
N LYS A 658 -38.08 15.89 11.41
CA LYS A 658 -38.55 14.50 11.34
C LYS A 658 -37.66 13.62 10.47
N TRP A 659 -37.61 12.33 10.82
CA TRP A 659 -37.22 11.25 9.90
C TRP A 659 -38.43 10.77 9.11
N GLY A 660 -38.19 10.29 7.91
CA GLY A 660 -39.19 9.67 7.03
C GLY A 660 -38.56 8.64 6.09
N ILE A 661 -39.40 7.82 5.48
CA ILE A 661 -39.00 6.76 4.54
C ILE A 661 -38.92 7.27 3.09
N VAL A 662 -38.16 6.58 2.25
CA VAL A 662 -38.09 6.80 0.80
C VAL A 662 -38.94 5.77 0.07
N CYS A 663 -39.74 6.19 -0.90
CA CYS A 663 -40.51 5.30 -1.78
C CYS A 663 -39.59 4.34 -2.55
N SER A 664 -39.93 3.04 -2.60
CA SER A 664 -39.16 2.05 -3.37
C SER A 664 -39.49 1.98 -4.86
N GLU A 665 -40.52 2.69 -5.34
CA GLU A 665 -40.93 2.67 -6.74
C GLU A 665 -39.83 3.23 -7.66
N GLY A 666 -39.16 2.34 -8.38
CA GLY A 666 -38.02 2.64 -9.25
C GLY A 666 -36.64 2.57 -8.57
N TRP A 667 -36.54 2.04 -7.35
CA TRP A 667 -35.28 1.93 -6.59
C TRP A 667 -34.37 0.80 -7.12
N THR A 668 -33.19 1.16 -7.64
CA THR A 668 -32.19 0.25 -8.22
C THR A 668 -30.88 0.26 -7.42
N THR A 669 -29.90 -0.54 -7.85
CA THR A 669 -28.56 -0.50 -7.21
C THR A 669 -27.85 0.85 -7.40
N LYS A 670 -28.24 1.69 -8.36
CA LYS A 670 -27.65 3.04 -8.52
C LYS A 670 -28.02 3.94 -7.35
N GLU A 671 -29.28 3.95 -6.93
CA GLU A 671 -29.73 4.67 -5.75
C GLU A 671 -29.06 4.12 -4.49
N ALA A 672 -28.99 2.78 -4.36
CA ALA A 672 -28.32 2.14 -3.25
C ALA A 672 -26.81 2.42 -3.19
N MET A 673 -26.10 2.40 -4.33
CA MET A 673 -24.69 2.76 -4.46
C MET A 673 -24.44 4.17 -3.97
N VAL A 674 -25.30 5.11 -4.37
CA VAL A 674 -25.24 6.49 -3.92
C VAL A 674 -25.43 6.58 -2.41
N VAL A 675 -26.37 5.84 -1.81
CA VAL A 675 -26.56 5.83 -0.34
C VAL A 675 -25.40 5.15 0.40
N CYS A 676 -24.92 3.97 -0.02
CA CYS A 676 -23.80 3.28 0.64
C CYS A 676 -22.52 4.12 0.61
N ARG A 677 -22.23 4.76 -0.54
CA ARG A 677 -21.10 5.69 -0.70
C ARG A 677 -21.27 6.98 0.11
N GLN A 678 -22.49 7.51 0.18
CA GLN A 678 -22.84 8.67 1.03
C GLN A 678 -22.64 8.33 2.53
N LEU A 679 -23.09 7.15 2.97
CA LEU A 679 -22.92 6.64 4.34
C LEU A 679 -21.45 6.31 4.69
N GLY A 680 -20.57 6.18 3.69
CA GLY A 680 -19.18 5.77 3.86
C GLY A 680 -18.99 4.26 4.03
N LEU A 681 -20.01 3.46 3.71
CA LEU A 681 -20.06 2.00 3.91
C LEU A 681 -19.55 1.21 2.68
N GLY A 682 -18.66 1.83 1.89
CA GLY A 682 -18.15 1.27 0.64
C GLY A 682 -19.17 1.35 -0.51
N TYR A 683 -19.37 0.21 -1.16
CA TYR A 683 -20.27 0.01 -2.30
C TYR A 683 -21.64 -0.51 -1.82
N SER A 684 -22.67 -0.42 -2.64
CA SER A 684 -23.91 -1.19 -2.44
C SER A 684 -23.69 -2.62 -2.91
N LEU A 685 -24.22 -3.60 -2.17
CA LEU A 685 -24.38 -4.98 -2.62
C LEU A 685 -25.79 -5.22 -3.18
N HIS A 686 -26.83 -4.72 -2.49
CA HIS A 686 -28.23 -4.89 -2.91
C HIS A 686 -29.09 -3.65 -2.66
N ALA A 687 -29.98 -3.37 -3.62
CA ALA A 687 -31.13 -2.48 -3.49
C ALA A 687 -32.39 -3.29 -3.17
N ILE A 688 -33.04 -2.95 -2.05
CA ILE A 688 -34.23 -3.62 -1.51
C ILE A 688 -35.44 -2.70 -1.67
N THR A 689 -36.53 -3.26 -2.20
CA THR A 689 -37.79 -2.54 -2.46
C THR A 689 -38.89 -2.78 -1.43
N GLU A 690 -38.77 -3.87 -0.65
CA GLU A 690 -39.69 -4.22 0.44
C GLU A 690 -38.90 -4.45 1.72
N THR A 691 -39.25 -3.75 2.80
CA THR A 691 -38.46 -3.69 4.03
C THR A 691 -39.25 -4.07 5.29
N TRP A 692 -40.31 -4.86 5.11
CA TRP A 692 -41.22 -5.32 6.16
C TRP A 692 -40.54 -6.16 7.26
N TYR A 693 -39.41 -6.81 6.95
CA TYR A 693 -38.65 -7.66 7.88
C TYR A 693 -37.57 -6.89 8.67
N TRP A 694 -37.34 -5.62 8.36
CA TRP A 694 -36.45 -4.73 9.12
C TRP A 694 -37.28 -3.86 10.08
N ASP A 695 -37.84 -4.50 11.10
CA ASP A 695 -38.60 -3.81 12.14
C ASP A 695 -37.66 -3.16 13.19
N GLY A 696 -38.12 -2.07 13.83
CA GLY A 696 -37.33 -1.31 14.81
C GLY A 696 -37.29 0.21 14.61
N SER A 697 -38.28 0.81 13.94
CA SER A 697 -38.40 2.27 13.81
C SER A 697 -39.84 2.71 13.61
N ASN A 698 -40.34 3.61 14.48
CA ASN A 698 -41.69 4.16 14.45
C ASN A 698 -41.91 5.19 13.32
N VAL A 699 -41.07 5.19 12.28
CA VAL A 699 -41.06 6.15 11.18
C VAL A 699 -41.90 5.62 10.03
N THR A 700 -43.09 6.18 9.87
CA THR A 700 -44.08 5.75 8.86
C THR A 700 -44.30 6.78 7.74
N GLU A 701 -43.86 8.02 7.94
CA GLU A 701 -44.09 9.14 7.01
C GLU A 701 -43.13 9.06 5.82
N MET A 702 -43.67 8.91 4.61
CA MET A 702 -42.86 8.89 3.38
C MET A 702 -42.58 10.32 2.89
N VAL A 703 -41.32 10.60 2.52
CA VAL A 703 -40.82 11.98 2.39
C VAL A 703 -40.06 12.27 1.09
N MET A 704 -39.79 11.25 0.27
CA MET A 704 -39.14 11.34 -1.04
C MET A 704 -39.64 10.21 -1.96
N SER A 705 -39.73 10.47 -3.27
CA SER A 705 -40.20 9.51 -4.27
C SER A 705 -39.63 9.76 -5.67
N GLY A 706 -39.71 8.75 -6.54
CA GLY A 706 -39.26 8.84 -7.94
C GLY A 706 -37.76 9.10 -8.08
N VAL A 707 -36.94 8.55 -7.18
CA VAL A 707 -35.49 8.79 -7.15
C VAL A 707 -34.81 8.03 -8.28
N LYS A 708 -34.00 8.72 -9.09
CA LYS A 708 -33.20 8.16 -10.19
C LYS A 708 -31.80 8.77 -10.22
N CYS A 709 -30.80 7.92 -10.04
CA CYS A 709 -29.38 8.24 -9.99
C CYS A 709 -28.67 7.72 -11.26
N THR A 710 -27.64 8.43 -11.71
CA THR A 710 -26.67 7.90 -12.69
C THR A 710 -25.72 6.88 -12.06
N GLY A 711 -25.56 6.90 -10.74
CA GLY A 711 -24.59 6.10 -9.98
C GLY A 711 -23.30 6.87 -9.65
N ASN A 712 -23.15 8.10 -10.16
CA ASN A 712 -22.03 9.01 -9.86
C ASN A 712 -22.41 10.14 -8.88
N GLU A 713 -23.67 10.21 -8.44
CA GLU A 713 -24.13 11.19 -7.46
C GLU A 713 -23.50 10.95 -6.09
N MET A 714 -23.19 12.02 -5.38
CA MET A 714 -22.48 11.91 -4.10
C MET A 714 -23.44 11.79 -2.91
N SER A 715 -24.75 11.91 -3.15
CA SER A 715 -25.84 11.70 -2.19
C SER A 715 -27.17 11.56 -2.90
N LEU A 716 -28.15 10.99 -2.20
CA LEU A 716 -29.50 10.77 -2.72
C LEU A 716 -30.23 12.06 -3.14
N SER A 717 -29.89 13.21 -2.53
CA SER A 717 -30.45 14.52 -2.85
C SER A 717 -29.94 15.16 -4.15
N HIS A 718 -29.07 14.47 -4.91
CA HIS A 718 -28.63 14.90 -6.24
C HIS A 718 -29.18 14.05 -7.38
N CYS A 719 -29.70 12.87 -7.04
CA CYS A 719 -30.43 12.06 -7.98
C CYS A 719 -31.70 12.81 -8.37
N GLN A 720 -32.17 12.64 -9.60
CA GLN A 720 -33.44 13.22 -10.03
C GLN A 720 -34.54 12.62 -9.16
N HIS A 721 -35.33 13.45 -8.47
CA HIS A 721 -36.41 12.97 -7.60
C HIS A 721 -37.61 13.94 -7.61
N HIS A 722 -38.79 13.46 -7.23
CA HIS A 722 -39.94 14.33 -6.98
C HIS A 722 -39.64 15.20 -5.73
N GLY A 723 -39.77 16.52 -5.84
CA GLY A 723 -39.21 17.47 -4.87
C GLY A 723 -40.02 17.61 -3.56
N SER A 724 -41.06 18.43 -3.62
CA SER A 724 -42.02 18.62 -2.52
C SER A 724 -43.22 17.67 -2.63
N SER A 725 -43.69 17.41 -3.84
CA SER A 725 -44.71 16.39 -4.14
C SER A 725 -44.16 14.98 -3.96
N ILE A 726 -44.94 14.11 -3.33
CA ILE A 726 -44.69 12.68 -3.23
C ILE A 726 -45.65 12.00 -4.21
N ASN A 727 -45.11 11.24 -5.16
CA ASN A 727 -45.88 10.42 -6.09
C ASN A 727 -45.26 9.02 -6.07
N CYS A 728 -45.99 8.08 -5.48
CA CYS A 728 -45.61 6.70 -5.21
C CYS A 728 -46.90 5.90 -5.07
N LYS A 729 -47.06 4.79 -5.80
CA LYS A 729 -48.34 4.06 -5.86
C LYS A 729 -48.74 3.42 -4.53
N ASN A 730 -47.76 2.90 -3.79
CA ASN A 730 -47.96 2.34 -2.46
C ASN A 730 -47.27 3.22 -1.41
N THR A 731 -48.01 3.64 -0.38
CA THR A 731 -47.50 4.49 0.72
C THR A 731 -47.37 3.75 2.06
N ASP A 732 -47.65 2.44 2.08
CA ASP A 732 -47.42 1.55 3.21
C ASP A 732 -45.91 1.44 3.50
N THR A 733 -45.55 1.46 4.80
CA THR A 733 -44.17 1.44 5.30
C THR A 733 -43.35 0.25 4.82
N ARG A 734 -44.03 -0.85 4.46
CA ARG A 734 -43.43 -2.06 3.90
C ARG A 734 -42.78 -1.82 2.53
N PHE A 735 -43.24 -0.83 1.75
CA PHE A 735 -42.66 -0.42 0.47
C PHE A 735 -41.67 0.76 0.60
N ALA A 736 -41.07 0.92 1.78
CA ALA A 736 -39.91 1.79 1.94
C ALA A 736 -38.66 1.15 1.30
N ALA A 737 -37.85 1.97 0.63
CA ALA A 737 -36.58 1.57 0.07
C ALA A 737 -35.56 1.16 1.15
N GLY A 738 -34.66 0.23 0.80
CA GLY A 738 -33.62 -0.29 1.67
C GLY A 738 -32.35 -0.66 0.91
N ILE A 739 -31.27 -0.90 1.66
CA ILE A 739 -29.94 -1.17 1.11
C ILE A 739 -29.18 -2.23 1.93
N ILE A 740 -28.20 -2.85 1.27
CA ILE A 740 -27.13 -3.65 1.88
C ILE A 740 -25.82 -3.17 1.24
N CYS A 741 -24.78 -2.92 2.04
CA CYS A 741 -23.49 -2.35 1.62
C CYS A 741 -22.31 -3.31 1.86
N SER A 742 -21.17 -3.07 1.20
CA SER A 742 -19.93 -3.85 1.35
C SER A 742 -18.67 -3.02 1.02
N GLU A 743 -17.56 -3.26 1.72
CA GLU A 743 -16.25 -2.66 1.39
C GLU A 743 -15.61 -3.26 0.12
N THR A 744 -16.00 -4.47 -0.27
CA THR A 744 -15.54 -5.17 -1.48
C THR A 744 -16.70 -5.61 -2.36
N ILE A 745 -16.47 -5.64 -3.67
CA ILE A 745 -17.50 -5.91 -4.67
C ILE A 745 -16.90 -6.54 -5.94
N SER A 746 -17.74 -7.18 -6.76
CA SER A 746 -17.43 -7.73 -8.08
C SER A 746 -17.20 -6.65 -9.15
N ASP A 747 -16.67 -7.05 -10.30
CA ASP A 747 -16.39 -6.18 -11.46
C ASP A 747 -16.42 -7.06 -12.72
N LEU A 748 -17.51 -7.03 -13.51
CA LEU A 748 -17.72 -7.94 -14.64
C LEU A 748 -17.29 -7.34 -15.97
N VAL A 749 -16.43 -8.06 -16.70
CA VAL A 749 -15.96 -7.62 -18.02
C VAL A 749 -15.97 -8.75 -19.04
N LEU A 750 -16.42 -8.43 -20.26
CA LEU A 750 -16.53 -9.38 -21.36
C LEU A 750 -15.20 -9.53 -22.12
N ASN A 751 -14.81 -10.77 -22.41
CA ASN A 751 -13.69 -11.06 -23.31
C ASN A 751 -14.04 -10.71 -24.77
N ALA A 752 -13.82 -9.45 -25.17
CA ALA A 752 -14.10 -8.96 -26.52
C ALA A 752 -13.36 -9.72 -27.65
N PRO A 753 -12.07 -10.10 -27.51
CA PRO A 753 -11.40 -10.97 -28.48
C PRO A 753 -12.10 -12.30 -28.74
N LEU A 754 -12.63 -12.97 -27.71
CA LEU A 754 -13.34 -14.24 -27.88
C LEU A 754 -14.60 -14.08 -28.72
N VAL A 755 -15.37 -13.01 -28.51
CA VAL A 755 -16.56 -12.69 -29.32
C VAL A 755 -16.17 -12.53 -30.79
N GLN A 756 -15.08 -11.81 -31.10
CA GLN A 756 -14.59 -11.63 -32.47
C GLN A 756 -14.12 -12.94 -33.12
N GLN A 757 -13.58 -13.88 -32.34
CA GLN A 757 -13.06 -15.16 -32.83
C GLN A 757 -14.13 -16.23 -33.04
N THR A 758 -15.28 -16.11 -32.36
CA THR A 758 -16.33 -17.15 -32.32
C THR A 758 -17.61 -16.77 -33.05
N VAL A 759 -17.61 -15.66 -33.80
CA VAL A 759 -18.80 -15.17 -34.51
C VAL A 759 -19.08 -15.93 -35.81
N TYR A 760 -20.32 -16.37 -36.02
CA TYR A 760 -20.78 -16.94 -37.29
C TYR A 760 -22.30 -16.83 -37.47
N ILE A 761 -22.78 -17.12 -38.69
CA ILE A 761 -24.20 -17.22 -39.03
C ILE A 761 -24.62 -18.69 -39.11
N GLU A 762 -25.79 -19.02 -38.55
CA GLU A 762 -26.49 -20.29 -38.73
C GLU A 762 -27.92 -20.04 -39.26
N ASP A 763 -28.32 -20.69 -40.35
CA ASP A 763 -29.72 -20.74 -40.79
C ASP A 763 -30.39 -21.99 -40.21
N ARG A 764 -31.05 -21.87 -39.04
CA ARG A 764 -31.60 -22.98 -38.27
C ARG A 764 -33.12 -23.14 -38.50
N PRO A 765 -33.63 -24.36 -38.78
CA PRO A 765 -35.05 -24.55 -39.07
C PRO A 765 -35.95 -24.40 -37.84
N LEU A 766 -37.17 -23.89 -38.04
CA LEU A 766 -38.11 -23.55 -36.97
C LEU A 766 -38.42 -24.74 -36.05
N HIS A 767 -38.54 -25.97 -36.56
CA HIS A 767 -38.79 -27.15 -35.73
C HIS A 767 -37.69 -27.45 -34.69
N MET A 768 -36.48 -26.88 -34.82
CA MET A 768 -35.41 -26.96 -33.82
C MET A 768 -35.36 -25.74 -32.88
N LEU A 769 -36.34 -24.84 -32.94
CA LEU A 769 -36.31 -23.54 -32.26
C LEU A 769 -37.53 -23.31 -31.33
N TYR A 770 -38.35 -24.33 -31.07
CA TYR A 770 -39.51 -24.21 -30.16
C TYR A 770 -39.12 -23.66 -28.78
N CYS A 771 -38.12 -24.26 -28.12
CA CYS A 771 -37.55 -23.79 -26.87
C CYS A 771 -37.10 -22.33 -26.92
N ALA A 772 -36.36 -21.96 -27.97
CA ALA A 772 -35.89 -20.59 -28.17
C ALA A 772 -37.02 -19.58 -28.45
N ALA A 773 -38.17 -20.03 -28.96
CA ALA A 773 -39.36 -19.20 -29.11
C ALA A 773 -40.11 -19.01 -27.77
N GLU A 774 -40.20 -20.07 -26.96
CA GLU A 774 -40.76 -20.01 -25.60
C GLU A 774 -39.93 -19.10 -24.68
N GLU A 775 -38.59 -19.14 -24.82
CA GLU A 775 -37.65 -18.24 -24.11
C GLU A 775 -37.53 -16.84 -24.75
N ASN A 776 -38.31 -16.51 -25.79
CA ASN A 776 -38.30 -15.21 -26.50
C ASN A 776 -36.95 -14.84 -27.14
N CYS A 777 -36.08 -15.81 -27.40
CA CYS A 777 -34.75 -15.65 -27.99
C CYS A 777 -34.75 -15.46 -29.52
N LEU A 778 -35.91 -15.20 -30.13
CA LEU A 778 -36.08 -14.97 -31.56
C LEU A 778 -36.70 -13.58 -31.80
N SER A 779 -36.53 -13.04 -33.01
CA SER A 779 -37.12 -11.74 -33.35
C SER A 779 -38.66 -11.82 -33.30
N SER A 780 -39.33 -10.68 -33.07
CA SER A 780 -40.79 -10.60 -33.05
C SER A 780 -41.48 -10.98 -34.38
N SER A 781 -40.74 -11.14 -35.49
CA SER A 781 -41.29 -11.73 -36.72
C SER A 781 -41.39 -13.25 -36.68
N ALA A 782 -40.61 -13.93 -35.83
CA ALA A 782 -40.68 -15.39 -35.65
C ALA A 782 -42.05 -15.85 -35.12
N ALA A 783 -42.71 -15.03 -34.28
CA ALA A 783 -44.08 -15.28 -33.81
C ALA A 783 -45.14 -15.27 -34.93
N LYS A 784 -44.79 -14.82 -36.15
CA LYS A 784 -45.64 -14.83 -37.36
C LYS A 784 -45.10 -15.76 -38.46
N ALA A 785 -44.07 -16.55 -38.17
CA ALA A 785 -43.50 -17.52 -39.10
C ALA A 785 -44.38 -18.77 -39.24
N ASN A 786 -44.19 -19.54 -40.31
CA ASN A 786 -45.02 -20.68 -40.67
C ASN A 786 -44.63 -21.98 -39.93
N TRP A 787 -44.58 -21.96 -38.59
CA TRP A 787 -44.19 -23.09 -37.74
C TRP A 787 -44.93 -24.40 -38.13
N PRO A 788 -44.24 -25.55 -38.29
CA PRO A 788 -42.80 -25.82 -38.10
C PRO A 788 -41.89 -25.53 -39.32
N TYR A 789 -42.43 -24.98 -40.40
CA TYR A 789 -41.78 -24.90 -41.72
C TYR A 789 -41.13 -23.53 -41.99
N GLY A 790 -39.81 -23.53 -42.14
CA GLY A 790 -39.01 -22.32 -42.41
C GLY A 790 -37.72 -22.32 -41.60
N HIS A 791 -36.95 -21.25 -41.71
CA HIS A 791 -35.68 -21.06 -41.02
C HIS A 791 -35.62 -19.67 -40.36
N ARG A 792 -34.78 -19.54 -39.33
CA ARG A 792 -34.33 -18.25 -38.79
C ARG A 792 -32.83 -18.16 -38.95
N ARG A 793 -32.34 -16.96 -39.25
CA ARG A 793 -30.92 -16.67 -39.40
C ARG A 793 -30.37 -16.13 -38.09
N LEU A 794 -29.46 -16.87 -37.47
CA LEU A 794 -28.97 -16.64 -36.12
C LEU A 794 -27.50 -16.22 -36.18
N LEU A 795 -27.18 -15.06 -35.60
CA LEU A 795 -25.83 -14.57 -35.40
C LEU A 795 -25.29 -15.07 -34.06
N ARG A 796 -24.50 -16.15 -34.08
CA ARG A 796 -23.92 -16.80 -32.90
C ARG A 796 -22.55 -16.22 -32.56
N PHE A 797 -22.19 -16.26 -31.28
CA PHE A 797 -20.88 -15.87 -30.73
C PHE A 797 -20.76 -16.40 -29.28
N SER A 798 -19.55 -16.64 -28.78
CA SER A 798 -19.35 -16.99 -27.35
C SER A 798 -19.22 -15.74 -26.50
N SER A 799 -19.79 -15.76 -25.29
CA SER A 799 -19.57 -14.74 -24.25
C SER A 799 -18.80 -15.34 -23.09
N GLN A 800 -17.64 -14.77 -22.75
CA GLN A 800 -16.90 -15.11 -21.53
C GLN A 800 -16.84 -13.90 -20.62
N ILE A 801 -17.37 -14.03 -19.41
CA ILE A 801 -17.54 -12.95 -18.44
C ILE A 801 -16.58 -13.18 -17.27
N HIS A 802 -15.57 -12.32 -17.14
CA HIS A 802 -14.59 -12.36 -16.05
C HIS A 802 -15.07 -11.52 -14.87
N ASN A 803 -14.88 -12.00 -13.65
CA ASN A 803 -14.99 -11.16 -12.44
C ASN A 803 -13.59 -10.69 -11.99
N ILE A 804 -13.22 -9.47 -12.36
CA ILE A 804 -11.93 -8.84 -12.04
C ILE A 804 -11.96 -8.00 -10.74
N GLY A 805 -13.08 -8.09 -10.00
CA GLY A 805 -13.33 -7.35 -8.77
C GLY A 805 -12.62 -7.91 -7.54
N ARG A 806 -13.10 -7.53 -6.35
CA ARG A 806 -12.56 -7.98 -5.04
C ARG A 806 -13.57 -8.77 -4.20
N ALA A 807 -14.70 -9.15 -4.78
CA ALA A 807 -15.67 -10.07 -4.19
C ALA A 807 -16.37 -10.89 -5.29
N ASP A 808 -16.92 -12.03 -4.91
CA ASP A 808 -17.67 -12.90 -5.82
C ASP A 808 -18.94 -12.21 -6.32
N PHE A 809 -19.18 -12.22 -7.63
CA PHE A 809 -20.46 -11.82 -8.21
C PHE A 809 -21.52 -12.87 -7.83
N ARG A 810 -22.72 -12.43 -7.45
CA ARG A 810 -23.82 -13.32 -7.04
C ARG A 810 -25.15 -12.79 -7.56
N PRO A 811 -26.08 -13.66 -7.98
CA PRO A 811 -27.41 -13.24 -8.41
C PRO A 811 -28.15 -12.55 -7.26
N LYS A 812 -28.96 -11.52 -7.59
CA LYS A 812 -29.84 -10.83 -6.63
C LYS A 812 -30.93 -11.77 -6.08
N ALA A 813 -31.37 -12.72 -6.91
CA ALA A 813 -32.36 -13.72 -6.57
C ALA A 813 -31.74 -14.88 -5.76
N GLY A 814 -32.38 -15.25 -4.66
CA GLY A 814 -32.08 -16.49 -3.95
C GLY A 814 -32.73 -17.70 -4.63
N ARG A 815 -32.22 -18.90 -4.35
CA ARG A 815 -32.67 -20.22 -4.88
C ARG A 815 -34.19 -20.42 -5.05
N HIS A 816 -35.00 -19.79 -4.19
CA HIS A 816 -36.45 -19.93 -4.16
C HIS A 816 -37.18 -19.16 -5.28
N SER A 817 -36.50 -18.23 -5.96
CA SER A 817 -37.02 -17.45 -7.08
C SER A 817 -36.20 -17.65 -8.36
N TRP A 818 -35.41 -18.72 -8.43
CA TRP A 818 -34.77 -19.16 -9.68
C TRP A 818 -35.78 -19.96 -10.50
N VAL A 819 -35.84 -19.73 -11.81
CA VAL A 819 -36.80 -20.38 -12.72
C VAL A 819 -36.13 -21.61 -13.35
N TRP A 820 -36.70 -22.80 -13.18
CA TRP A 820 -36.28 -23.98 -13.93
C TRP A 820 -36.71 -23.84 -15.39
N HIS A 821 -35.79 -24.01 -16.34
CA HIS A 821 -36.14 -24.04 -17.76
C HIS A 821 -36.00 -25.46 -18.33
N GLU A 822 -37.12 -26.07 -18.71
CA GLU A 822 -37.21 -27.49 -19.08
C GLU A 822 -36.37 -27.83 -20.32
N CYS A 823 -36.28 -26.89 -21.26
CA CYS A 823 -35.45 -26.98 -22.46
C CYS A 823 -33.94 -27.06 -22.16
N HIS A 824 -33.50 -26.42 -21.07
CA HIS A 824 -32.09 -26.27 -20.72
C HIS A 824 -31.66 -27.08 -19.49
N ARG A 825 -32.62 -27.61 -18.73
CA ARG A 825 -32.45 -28.55 -17.60
C ARG A 825 -31.60 -28.02 -16.45
N HIS A 826 -31.74 -26.74 -16.16
CA HIS A 826 -31.17 -26.09 -14.98
C HIS A 826 -32.02 -24.86 -14.59
N TYR A 827 -31.54 -24.11 -13.59
CA TYR A 827 -32.23 -22.97 -13.00
C TYR A 827 -31.60 -21.64 -13.45
N HIS A 828 -32.38 -20.79 -14.11
CA HIS A 828 -31.98 -19.42 -14.41
C HIS A 828 -32.02 -18.57 -13.13
N SER A 829 -30.96 -17.78 -12.86
CA SER A 829 -30.80 -17.01 -11.62
C SER A 829 -30.97 -15.49 -11.75
N MET A 830 -31.03 -14.98 -12.99
CA MET A 830 -31.36 -13.62 -13.38
C MET A 830 -32.05 -13.65 -14.74
N ASP A 831 -33.16 -12.92 -14.90
CA ASP A 831 -33.97 -12.97 -16.14
C ASP A 831 -33.27 -12.31 -17.34
N ILE A 832 -32.45 -11.28 -17.09
CA ILE A 832 -31.63 -10.61 -18.12
C ILE A 832 -30.22 -10.38 -17.56
N PHE A 833 -29.28 -11.25 -17.91
CA PHE A 833 -27.87 -11.08 -17.53
C PHE A 833 -27.11 -10.24 -18.55
N THR A 834 -27.41 -10.40 -19.85
CA THR A 834 -26.78 -9.64 -20.93
C THR A 834 -27.77 -9.26 -22.04
N HIS A 835 -27.73 -8.00 -22.47
CA HIS A 835 -28.38 -7.57 -23.73
C HIS A 835 -27.39 -7.67 -24.89
N TYR A 836 -27.90 -8.09 -26.06
CA TYR A 836 -27.17 -8.22 -27.32
C TYR A 836 -27.83 -7.35 -28.39
N ASP A 837 -27.15 -6.31 -28.87
CA ASP A 837 -27.74 -5.30 -29.75
C ASP A 837 -26.98 -5.18 -31.08
N ILE A 838 -27.74 -5.01 -32.17
CA ILE A 838 -27.22 -4.54 -33.46
C ILE A 838 -27.73 -3.13 -33.66
N LEU A 839 -26.82 -2.16 -33.64
CA LEU A 839 -27.08 -0.73 -33.80
C LEU A 839 -26.71 -0.26 -35.21
N THR A 840 -27.40 0.75 -35.72
CA THR A 840 -26.85 1.56 -36.83
C THR A 840 -25.67 2.40 -36.35
N VAL A 841 -24.92 2.98 -37.30
CA VAL A 841 -23.89 4.01 -37.05
C VAL A 841 -24.46 5.22 -36.27
N ASN A 842 -25.77 5.46 -36.33
CA ASN A 842 -26.45 6.53 -35.61
C ASN A 842 -26.94 6.09 -34.20
N GLY A 843 -26.54 4.91 -33.72
CA GLY A 843 -26.91 4.38 -32.40
C GLY A 843 -28.33 3.81 -32.28
N THR A 844 -29.08 3.68 -33.37
CA THR A 844 -30.46 3.14 -33.33
C THR A 844 -30.44 1.62 -33.35
N LYS A 845 -31.08 0.93 -32.38
CA LYS A 845 -31.30 -0.52 -32.43
C LYS A 845 -32.00 -0.94 -33.73
N VAL A 846 -31.50 -2.02 -34.35
CA VAL A 846 -32.00 -2.62 -35.60
C VAL A 846 -32.50 -4.05 -35.35
N ALA A 847 -31.77 -4.78 -34.52
CA ALA A 847 -32.20 -6.03 -33.91
C ALA A 847 -31.69 -6.11 -32.47
N GLU A 848 -32.40 -6.89 -31.67
CA GLU A 848 -32.14 -7.11 -30.25
C GLU A 848 -32.23 -8.61 -29.98
N GLY A 849 -31.27 -9.11 -29.23
CA GLY A 849 -31.27 -10.41 -28.56
C GLY A 849 -30.95 -10.21 -27.08
N HIS A 850 -31.12 -11.25 -26.29
CA HIS A 850 -30.79 -11.23 -24.87
C HIS A 850 -30.44 -12.63 -24.39
N LYS A 851 -29.81 -12.70 -23.22
CA LYS A 851 -29.54 -13.95 -22.52
C LYS A 851 -29.85 -13.76 -21.03
N ALA A 852 -30.79 -14.55 -20.52
CA ALA A 852 -30.95 -14.79 -19.09
C ALA A 852 -29.68 -15.45 -18.55
N SER A 853 -29.40 -15.37 -17.24
CA SER A 853 -28.32 -16.21 -16.67
C SER A 853 -28.80 -17.66 -16.57
N PHE A 854 -28.69 -18.36 -17.70
CA PHE A 854 -28.67 -19.82 -17.88
C PHE A 854 -28.07 -20.48 -16.63
N CYS A 855 -26.85 -20.08 -16.31
CA CYS A 855 -26.10 -20.48 -15.14
C CYS A 855 -25.11 -19.36 -14.76
N LEU A 856 -24.86 -19.11 -13.48
CA LEU A 856 -23.66 -18.36 -13.06
C LEU A 856 -22.72 -19.33 -12.34
N GLU A 857 -21.60 -19.68 -12.98
CA GLU A 857 -20.61 -20.59 -12.39
C GLU A 857 -19.15 -20.26 -12.74
N ASP A 858 -18.23 -20.89 -12.00
CA ASP A 858 -16.79 -20.78 -12.27
C ASP A 858 -16.38 -21.78 -13.37
N THR A 859 -16.66 -21.47 -14.64
CA THR A 859 -16.31 -22.37 -15.76
C THR A 859 -14.81 -22.61 -15.85
N GLU A 860 -13.98 -21.60 -15.57
CA GLU A 860 -12.54 -21.74 -15.30
C GLU A 860 -12.03 -20.53 -14.47
N CYS A 861 -10.84 -20.65 -13.90
CA CYS A 861 -10.26 -19.68 -12.96
C CYS A 861 -8.80 -19.38 -13.27
N GLN A 862 -8.33 -18.20 -12.87
CA GLN A 862 -6.90 -17.86 -12.88
C GLN A 862 -6.11 -18.80 -11.95
N GLU A 863 -4.87 -19.14 -12.33
CA GLU A 863 -4.03 -20.09 -11.58
C GLU A 863 -3.90 -19.70 -10.10
N GLY A 864 -4.16 -20.67 -9.22
CA GLY A 864 -4.16 -20.47 -7.76
C GLY A 864 -5.51 -20.07 -7.16
N VAL A 865 -6.50 -19.68 -7.98
CA VAL A 865 -7.89 -19.47 -7.56
C VAL A 865 -8.67 -20.78 -7.73
N SER A 866 -9.41 -21.19 -6.70
CA SER A 866 -10.25 -22.39 -6.72
C SER A 866 -11.69 -22.05 -7.10
N LYS A 867 -12.26 -22.79 -8.06
CA LYS A 867 -13.70 -22.82 -8.35
C LYS A 867 -14.54 -23.02 -7.08
N ARG A 868 -15.70 -22.39 -7.04
CA ARG A 868 -16.60 -22.34 -5.88
C ARG A 868 -18.08 -22.46 -6.25
N TYR A 869 -18.47 -21.93 -7.41
CA TYR A 869 -19.85 -21.94 -7.93
C TYR A 869 -19.95 -22.93 -9.09
N GLU A 870 -21.05 -23.69 -9.11
CA GLU A 870 -21.36 -24.75 -10.07
C GLU A 870 -22.89 -24.91 -10.10
N CYS A 871 -23.50 -24.88 -11.27
CA CYS A 871 -24.97 -24.92 -11.37
C CYS A 871 -25.55 -26.35 -11.27
N ALA A 872 -24.71 -27.37 -11.46
CA ALA A 872 -25.10 -28.77 -11.35
C ALA A 872 -25.72 -29.08 -9.98
N ASN A 873 -26.68 -30.01 -9.97
CA ASN A 873 -27.35 -30.50 -8.74
C ASN A 873 -27.97 -29.39 -7.85
N PHE A 874 -28.39 -28.27 -8.45
CA PHE A 874 -28.90 -27.09 -7.72
C PHE A 874 -27.85 -26.53 -6.74
N GLY A 875 -26.63 -26.29 -7.22
CA GLY A 875 -25.54 -25.66 -6.46
C GLY A 875 -25.77 -24.19 -6.12
N GLU A 876 -24.78 -23.55 -5.48
CA GLU A 876 -24.74 -22.10 -5.36
C GLU A 876 -24.29 -21.50 -6.70
N GLN A 877 -24.96 -20.45 -7.16
CA GLN A 877 -24.60 -19.72 -8.37
C GLN A 877 -23.87 -18.41 -8.07
N GLY A 878 -22.93 -18.04 -8.92
CA GLY A 878 -22.07 -16.85 -8.82
C GLY A 878 -20.81 -16.99 -9.66
N ILE A 879 -19.98 -15.93 -9.68
CA ILE A 879 -18.65 -15.94 -10.33
C ILE A 879 -17.63 -15.45 -9.31
N THR A 880 -16.71 -16.33 -8.92
CA THR A 880 -15.65 -16.04 -7.94
C THR A 880 -14.71 -14.96 -8.45
N ALA A 881 -14.20 -14.09 -7.57
CA ALA A 881 -13.22 -13.09 -7.96
C ALA A 881 -11.93 -13.77 -8.49
N GLY A 882 -11.52 -13.44 -9.71
CA GLY A 882 -10.44 -14.12 -10.44
C GLY A 882 -10.87 -15.36 -11.26
N CYS A 883 -12.18 -15.62 -11.38
CA CYS A 883 -12.74 -16.65 -12.27
C CYS A 883 -13.63 -16.03 -13.36
N TRP A 884 -14.02 -16.87 -14.32
CA TRP A 884 -14.94 -16.49 -15.40
C TRP A 884 -15.96 -17.57 -15.73
N ASP A 885 -17.07 -17.10 -16.26
CA ASP A 885 -18.18 -17.88 -16.79
C ASP A 885 -18.11 -17.87 -18.33
N LEU A 886 -18.38 -19.00 -18.99
CA LEU A 886 -18.26 -19.18 -20.45
C LEU A 886 -19.54 -19.72 -21.09
N TYR A 887 -20.28 -18.81 -21.71
CA TYR A 887 -21.43 -19.10 -22.55
C TYR A 887 -20.94 -19.37 -23.98
N ARG A 888 -20.96 -20.64 -24.40
CA ARG A 888 -20.44 -21.07 -25.71
C ARG A 888 -21.45 -20.82 -26.85
N HIS A 889 -20.93 -20.43 -28.01
CA HIS A 889 -21.69 -20.07 -29.23
C HIS A 889 -22.72 -21.10 -29.72
N ASP A 890 -22.55 -22.38 -29.37
CA ASP A 890 -23.42 -23.50 -29.74
C ASP A 890 -24.57 -23.73 -28.75
N PHE A 891 -24.57 -23.09 -27.58
CA PHE A 891 -25.71 -23.11 -26.67
C PHE A 891 -26.92 -22.40 -27.30
N ASP A 892 -28.12 -22.80 -26.88
CA ASP A 892 -29.34 -22.14 -27.33
C ASP A 892 -29.55 -20.78 -26.66
N CYS A 893 -30.28 -19.90 -27.34
CA CYS A 893 -30.34 -18.46 -27.07
C CYS A 893 -28.98 -17.70 -27.16
N GLN A 894 -27.88 -18.34 -27.55
CA GLN A 894 -26.56 -17.69 -27.65
C GLN A 894 -26.36 -16.97 -28.99
N TRP A 895 -27.28 -16.05 -29.32
CA TRP A 895 -27.30 -15.37 -30.61
C TRP A 895 -28.10 -14.06 -30.60
N ILE A 896 -28.05 -13.34 -31.72
CA ILE A 896 -29.10 -12.41 -32.16
C ILE A 896 -29.80 -13.03 -33.38
N ASP A 897 -31.13 -12.98 -33.44
CA ASP A 897 -31.88 -13.34 -34.64
C ASP A 897 -31.82 -12.19 -35.66
N ILE A 898 -31.11 -12.41 -36.76
CA ILE A 898 -30.83 -11.41 -37.80
C ILE A 898 -31.69 -11.60 -39.06
N THR A 899 -32.72 -12.46 -39.01
CA THR A 899 -33.56 -12.81 -40.19
C THR A 899 -34.16 -11.60 -40.89
N ASP A 900 -34.51 -10.55 -40.14
CA ASP A 900 -35.16 -9.33 -40.66
C ASP A 900 -34.15 -8.21 -41.04
N ILE A 901 -32.85 -8.42 -40.81
CA ILE A 901 -31.80 -7.41 -41.05
C ILE A 901 -31.36 -7.43 -42.51
N LYS A 902 -31.12 -6.24 -43.07
CA LYS A 902 -30.61 -6.06 -44.44
C LYS A 902 -29.07 -6.02 -44.45
N PRO A 903 -28.43 -6.31 -45.60
CA PRO A 903 -27.00 -6.04 -45.77
C PRO A 903 -26.62 -4.60 -45.42
N GLY A 904 -25.51 -4.39 -44.73
CA GLY A 904 -25.06 -3.09 -44.26
C GLY A 904 -23.88 -3.13 -43.28
N ASN A 905 -23.45 -1.94 -42.86
CA ASN A 905 -22.49 -1.75 -41.78
C ASN A 905 -23.25 -1.32 -40.51
N TYR A 906 -22.91 -1.96 -39.38
CA TYR A 906 -23.57 -1.86 -38.10
C TYR A 906 -22.53 -1.83 -36.97
N ILE A 907 -22.96 -1.44 -35.77
CA ILE A 907 -22.19 -1.62 -34.54
C ILE A 907 -22.89 -2.73 -33.75
N PHE A 908 -22.18 -3.83 -33.49
CA PHE A 908 -22.66 -4.88 -32.59
C PHE A 908 -22.25 -4.51 -31.16
N GLN A 909 -23.14 -4.67 -30.20
CA GLN A 909 -22.92 -4.33 -28.80
C GLN A 909 -23.37 -5.47 -27.88
N VAL A 910 -22.59 -5.71 -26.82
CA VAL A 910 -23.00 -6.52 -25.66
C VAL A 910 -22.91 -5.66 -24.42
N VAL A 911 -23.93 -5.73 -23.55
CA VAL A 911 -23.95 -5.06 -22.24
C VAL A 911 -24.20 -6.07 -21.14
N LEU A 912 -23.24 -6.19 -20.21
CA LEU A 912 -23.33 -7.03 -19.01
C LEU A 912 -24.10 -6.32 -17.89
N ASN A 913 -24.94 -7.04 -17.15
CA ASN A 913 -25.75 -6.52 -16.05
C ASN A 913 -26.47 -5.19 -16.43
N PRO A 914 -27.17 -5.13 -17.58
CA PRO A 914 -27.61 -3.87 -18.20
C PRO A 914 -28.66 -3.11 -17.37
N ASN A 915 -29.40 -3.82 -16.51
CA ASN A 915 -30.37 -3.27 -15.58
C ASN A 915 -29.75 -2.81 -14.24
N PHE A 916 -28.45 -3.08 -14.01
CA PHE A 916 -27.75 -2.80 -12.77
C PHE A 916 -28.47 -3.49 -11.58
N GLU A 917 -28.80 -4.78 -11.74
CA GLU A 917 -29.54 -5.57 -10.75
C GLU A 917 -28.64 -6.07 -9.62
N VAL A 918 -27.42 -6.49 -10.00
CA VAL A 918 -26.28 -6.70 -9.10
C VAL A 918 -25.40 -5.44 -9.16
N ALA A 919 -24.52 -5.26 -8.20
CA ALA A 919 -23.69 -4.07 -8.06
C ALA A 919 -22.19 -4.37 -8.24
N GLU A 920 -21.42 -3.41 -8.77
CA GLU A 920 -20.05 -3.62 -9.26
C GLU A 920 -19.12 -2.42 -8.99
N SER A 921 -17.79 -2.60 -8.95
CA SER A 921 -16.85 -1.51 -8.59
C SER A 921 -16.62 -0.48 -9.69
N ASP A 922 -16.69 -0.90 -10.94
CA ASP A 922 -16.82 -0.06 -12.13
C ASP A 922 -18.02 -0.58 -12.95
N PHE A 923 -18.56 0.28 -13.82
CA PHE A 923 -19.62 -0.06 -14.77
C PHE A 923 -19.31 0.46 -16.18
N THR A 924 -18.20 1.18 -16.37
CA THR A 924 -17.79 1.76 -17.66
C THR A 924 -17.19 0.71 -18.62
N ASN A 925 -16.89 -0.46 -18.06
CA ASN A 925 -16.31 -1.65 -18.69
C ASN A 925 -17.34 -2.77 -18.98
N ASN A 926 -18.57 -2.70 -18.44
CA ASN A 926 -19.64 -3.67 -18.70
C ASN A 926 -20.11 -3.73 -20.17
N ALA A 927 -19.76 -2.74 -20.99
CA ALA A 927 -20.18 -2.62 -22.38
C ALA A 927 -19.03 -2.88 -23.36
N MET A 928 -19.31 -3.69 -24.38
CA MET A 928 -18.38 -4.09 -25.43
C MET A 928 -18.98 -3.75 -26.81
N LYS A 929 -18.18 -3.19 -27.72
CA LYS A 929 -18.58 -2.85 -29.10
C LYS A 929 -17.69 -3.56 -30.12
N CYS A 930 -18.28 -4.00 -31.23
CA CYS A 930 -17.59 -4.46 -32.44
C CYS A 930 -18.12 -3.70 -33.67
N ASN A 931 -17.24 -3.39 -34.62
CA ASN A 931 -17.69 -3.01 -35.97
C ASN A 931 -18.17 -4.28 -36.70
N CYS A 932 -19.42 -4.26 -37.14
CA CYS A 932 -20.12 -5.41 -37.73
C CYS A 932 -20.47 -5.10 -39.20
N LYS A 933 -19.93 -5.88 -40.14
CA LYS A 933 -20.29 -5.80 -41.56
C LYS A 933 -21.05 -7.07 -41.96
N TYR A 934 -22.25 -6.92 -42.53
CA TYR A 934 -23.10 -8.01 -43.02
C TYR A 934 -23.40 -7.78 -44.50
N ASP A 935 -23.11 -8.74 -45.37
CA ASP A 935 -23.37 -8.62 -46.83
C ASP A 935 -24.64 -9.32 -47.32
N GLY A 936 -25.27 -10.13 -46.47
CA GLY A 936 -26.44 -10.94 -46.81
C GLY A 936 -26.19 -12.44 -46.81
N ASP A 937 -24.93 -12.89 -46.83
CA ASP A 937 -24.54 -14.31 -46.71
C ASP A 937 -23.48 -14.53 -45.61
N ARG A 938 -22.70 -13.50 -45.29
CA ARG A 938 -21.59 -13.53 -44.34
C ARG A 938 -21.58 -12.28 -43.46
N ILE A 939 -20.97 -12.44 -42.30
CA ILE A 939 -20.75 -11.38 -41.32
C ILE A 939 -19.28 -11.33 -40.92
N TRP A 940 -18.78 -10.13 -40.65
CA TRP A 940 -17.43 -9.91 -40.15
C TRP A 940 -17.47 -8.95 -38.97
N PHE A 941 -16.84 -9.36 -37.86
CA PHE A 941 -16.59 -8.49 -36.71
C PHE A 941 -15.14 -8.00 -36.75
N HIS A 942 -14.97 -6.70 -36.52
CA HIS A 942 -13.69 -6.01 -36.48
C HIS A 942 -13.63 -5.09 -35.27
N ASN A 943 -12.42 -4.87 -34.73
CA ASN A 943 -12.16 -3.96 -33.62
C ASN A 943 -13.10 -4.18 -32.42
N CYS A 944 -13.35 -5.43 -32.02
CA CYS A 944 -14.11 -5.75 -30.81
C CYS A 944 -13.34 -5.31 -29.55
N HIS A 945 -13.90 -4.39 -28.77
CA HIS A 945 -13.25 -3.79 -27.60
C HIS A 945 -14.27 -3.35 -26.54
N ILE A 946 -13.76 -3.06 -25.34
CA ILE A 946 -14.55 -2.57 -24.20
C ILE A 946 -14.62 -1.03 -24.27
N CYS A 947 -15.76 -0.42 -23.95
CA CYS A 947 -16.05 1.00 -24.20
C CYS A 947 -15.15 2.02 -23.42
N ASP A 948 -14.33 1.55 -22.47
CA ASP A 948 -13.34 2.37 -21.73
C ASP A 948 -11.89 1.92 -21.98
N ALA A 949 -11.66 1.09 -23.00
CA ALA A 949 -10.33 0.66 -23.43
C ALA A 949 -9.62 1.72 -24.30
N PHE A 950 -10.34 2.55 -25.05
CA PHE A 950 -9.74 3.53 -25.97
C PHE A 950 -9.75 4.97 -25.46
N SER A 951 -9.02 5.86 -26.15
CA SER A 951 -9.08 7.31 -25.92
C SER A 951 -10.39 7.92 -26.46
N GLU A 952 -10.82 9.06 -25.90
CA GLU A 952 -12.06 9.77 -26.29
C GLU A 952 -12.03 10.20 -27.78
N GLU A 953 -10.83 10.37 -28.34
CA GLU A 953 -10.61 10.62 -29.77
C GLU A 953 -10.69 9.35 -30.63
N ALA A 954 -10.16 8.21 -30.16
CA ALA A 954 -10.17 6.95 -30.90
C ALA A 954 -11.54 6.27 -30.91
N GLU A 955 -12.28 6.33 -29.80
CA GLU A 955 -13.68 5.87 -29.70
C GLU A 955 -14.56 6.53 -30.78
N LYS A 956 -14.39 7.85 -30.96
CA LYS A 956 -15.12 8.61 -31.99
C LYS A 956 -14.67 8.29 -33.42
N GLN A 957 -13.44 7.83 -33.63
CA GLN A 957 -12.99 7.35 -34.93
C GLN A 957 -13.56 5.96 -35.23
N PHE A 958 -13.64 5.08 -34.23
CA PHE A 958 -14.32 3.78 -34.34
C PHE A 958 -15.79 3.95 -34.77
N GLU A 959 -16.53 4.85 -34.12
CA GLU A 959 -17.94 5.13 -34.44
C GLU A 959 -18.13 5.82 -35.81
N GLN A 960 -17.13 6.58 -36.31
CA GLN A 960 -17.24 7.29 -37.59
C GLN A 960 -16.92 6.43 -38.83
N TYR A 961 -16.14 5.35 -38.70
CA TYR A 961 -15.67 4.55 -39.83
C TYR A 961 -15.96 3.04 -39.72
N PRO A 962 -17.21 2.62 -39.43
CA PRO A 962 -17.56 1.20 -39.30
C PRO A 962 -17.36 0.46 -40.63
N GLY A 963 -16.45 -0.53 -40.62
CA GLY A 963 -16.20 -1.44 -41.74
C GLY A 963 -15.08 -1.03 -42.70
N GLN A 964 -14.25 -0.01 -42.41
CA GLN A 964 -13.01 0.24 -43.15
C GLN A 964 -11.82 -0.49 -42.53
N ASN A 965 -11.28 -1.48 -43.26
CA ASN A 965 -9.92 -1.98 -43.03
C ASN A 965 -8.92 -0.91 -43.49
N ASN A 966 -8.48 -0.05 -42.56
CA ASN A 966 -7.27 0.76 -42.73
C ASN A 966 -6.21 0.30 -41.74
N GLN A 967 -4.96 0.30 -42.19
CA GLN A 967 -3.80 -0.14 -41.42
C GLN A 967 -3.56 0.80 -40.24
N ILE A 968 -3.82 0.32 -39.02
CA ILE A 968 -3.31 0.92 -37.79
C ILE A 968 -2.28 -0.08 -37.24
N SER A 969 -1.02 0.20 -37.59
CA SER A 969 0.18 -0.59 -37.28
C SER A 969 1.32 0.33 -36.87
#